data_AF-B1WQ64-F1
#
_entry.id   AF-B1WQ64-F1
#
_cell.length_a   1.000
_cell.length_b   1.000
_cell.length_c   1.000
_cell.angle_alpha   90.00
_cell.angle_beta   90.00
_cell.angle_gamma   90.00
#
_symmetry.space_group_name_H-M   'P 1'
#
loop_
_entity.id
_entity.type
_entity.pdbx_description
1 polymer ?
#
loop_
_entity_poly.entity_id
_entity_poly.type
_entity_poly.pdbx_seq_one_letter_code
_entity_poly.pdbx_strand_id
1 'polypeptide(L)'
;MLFMTNQNISIQIHSDVEKFLRDCNDKILQKRIWECIEKIDRRQFDGGLRAKKLNGIGQNIWEARINRGSRLVYTYGRQYMIVQDICLDHDDVVRQARRARTKNDDIALLDRTDIEKIIGDLEQNYCSLDEEEKYNIEIAIEEDLNLPDDFLSSLDNTNYKVLETREQWEKAIIENSADLPYLLTLQEKELVEKTETLLISGSAGTGKTTIGLYRLLNWAKQRLNDEKEGKALYIAYNPVLVQEVKKQFERLIRLDEFKIDSQEIFDIIQFQTIEELCENRINNSNSEFLNDREKLNYNKFEKKYEEKTYHKKGYPAYFIWEEIRGVIKGSHLETESPLLSLEDYKNKGKNRSHVISCEERPEIHNLACWYQKTLSQEKDKKKTKKKDKKKRPIEYYDEIDLTREALKIIRDNKFKQYNLVICDEVQDFAEIQIRLLVEMSKKDSQLIFAGDLNQMISPSGFRWEDLTVNLYNLDFECEKLNNLTLNFRNIKSLANLSHQLLKLRDRFLDERDTLATIEGRNSGELTGLIKHPFSKISNILQEIKAGEGIIVKTEEQKKELQAAFNSKRIFTVEEAKGLEFDTVFLIDFFVEKQNLWDKKLNPKRQLKETEIPELALEFNLLYVAITRARRLLYICETSLSEVWQQPELSNFVKESDFAQVNLNRKNSTPEEWKEQGIVVLPNLSCKLKK
;
A
#
# COMPACT_ATOMS: atom_id res chain seq x y z
N MET A 1 -38.96 -12.53 -10.60
CA MET A 1 -38.93 -11.14 -11.09
C MET A 1 -37.48 -10.66 -10.97
N LEU A 2 -36.66 -10.98 -11.98
CA LEU A 2 -35.25 -10.66 -12.04
C LEU A 2 -35.10 -9.30 -12.73
N PHE A 3 -34.59 -8.30 -12.02
CA PHE A 3 -34.03 -7.12 -12.66
C PHE A 3 -32.66 -7.51 -13.23
N MET A 4 -32.58 -7.69 -14.54
CA MET A 4 -31.31 -7.73 -15.26
C MET A 4 -30.70 -6.32 -15.24
N THR A 5 -29.57 -6.15 -14.55
CA THR A 5 -28.73 -4.97 -14.70
C THR A 5 -27.87 -5.13 -15.96
N ASN A 6 -28.11 -4.29 -16.96
CA ASN A 6 -27.28 -4.14 -18.17
C ASN A 6 -25.80 -3.95 -17.77
N GLN A 7 -24.95 -4.95 -18.04
CA GLN A 7 -23.50 -4.77 -18.08
C GLN A 7 -23.10 -4.38 -19.51
N ASN A 8 -22.49 -3.20 -19.68
CA ASN A 8 -21.98 -2.72 -20.97
C ASN A 8 -20.74 -3.54 -21.39
N ILE A 9 -20.63 -3.87 -22.67
CA ILE A 9 -19.48 -4.58 -23.24
C ILE A 9 -18.35 -3.56 -23.49
N SER A 10 -17.09 -3.91 -23.21
CA SER A 10 -15.98 -3.05 -23.60
C SER A 10 -15.76 -3.13 -25.11
N ILE A 11 -15.99 -2.02 -25.81
CA ILE A 11 -15.83 -1.95 -27.27
C ILE A 11 -14.47 -1.35 -27.59
N GLN A 12 -13.60 -2.15 -28.20
CA GLN A 12 -12.35 -1.68 -28.78
C GLN A 12 -12.50 -1.59 -30.30
N ILE A 13 -12.10 -0.46 -30.89
CA ILE A 13 -12.15 -0.24 -32.33
C ILE A 13 -10.71 -0.15 -32.82
N HIS A 14 -10.38 -0.96 -33.83
CA HIS A 14 -9.06 -0.95 -34.43
C HIS A 14 -8.73 0.45 -35.01
N SER A 15 -7.47 0.88 -34.90
CA SER A 15 -7.03 2.23 -35.28
C SER A 15 -7.31 2.57 -36.74
N ASP A 16 -7.21 1.60 -37.65
CA ASP A 16 -7.57 1.75 -39.07
C ASP A 16 -9.08 2.00 -39.26
N VAL A 17 -9.92 1.35 -38.46
CA VAL A 17 -11.38 1.55 -38.46
C VAL A 17 -11.72 2.91 -37.86
N GLU A 18 -11.03 3.32 -36.80
CA GLU A 18 -11.20 4.65 -36.21
C GLU A 18 -10.81 5.76 -37.20
N LYS A 19 -9.70 5.58 -37.91
CA LYS A 19 -9.25 6.49 -38.97
C LYS A 19 -10.25 6.53 -40.12
N PHE A 20 -10.74 5.38 -40.57
CA PHE A 20 -11.79 5.30 -41.59
C PHE A 20 -13.05 6.04 -41.14
N LEU A 21 -13.50 5.86 -39.90
CA LEU A 21 -14.68 6.56 -39.37
C LEU A 21 -14.46 8.08 -39.26
N ARG A 22 -13.25 8.55 -38.96
CA ARG A 22 -12.91 9.99 -38.92
C ARG A 22 -12.87 10.61 -40.31
N ASP A 23 -12.35 9.88 -41.30
CA ASP A 23 -12.13 10.37 -42.66
C ASP A 23 -13.32 10.07 -43.62
N CYS A 24 -14.36 9.36 -43.15
CA CYS A 24 -15.51 8.96 -43.96
C CYS A 24 -16.39 10.16 -44.33
N ASN A 25 -16.44 10.50 -45.62
CA ASN A 25 -17.31 11.57 -46.13
C ASN A 25 -18.80 11.17 -46.26
N ASP A 26 -19.12 9.87 -46.20
CA ASP A 26 -20.50 9.36 -46.25
C ASP A 26 -21.09 9.24 -44.83
N LYS A 27 -21.76 10.31 -44.40
CA LYS A 27 -22.41 10.40 -43.09
C LYS A 27 -23.52 9.36 -42.89
N ILE A 28 -24.13 8.86 -43.96
CA ILE A 28 -25.20 7.85 -43.87
C ILE A 28 -24.58 6.48 -43.55
N LEU A 29 -23.46 6.15 -44.20
CA LEU A 29 -22.73 4.92 -43.94
C LEU A 29 -22.14 4.93 -42.52
N GLN A 30 -21.50 6.03 -42.11
CA GLN A 30 -20.95 6.20 -40.77
C GLN A 30 -22.00 5.99 -39.67
N LYS A 31 -23.20 6.55 -39.85
CA LYS A 31 -24.32 6.36 -38.93
C LYS A 31 -24.74 4.89 -38.82
N ARG A 32 -24.85 4.19 -39.97
CA ARG A 32 -25.22 2.75 -40.00
C ARG A 32 -24.17 1.85 -39.36
N ILE A 33 -22.89 2.21 -39.43
CA ILE A 33 -21.81 1.46 -38.75
C ILE A 33 -21.97 1.57 -37.23
N TRP A 34 -22.21 2.77 -36.70
CA TRP A 34 -22.45 2.96 -35.28
C TRP A 34 -23.73 2.26 -34.80
N GLU A 35 -24.81 2.33 -35.57
CA GLU A 35 -26.05 1.57 -35.28
C GLU A 35 -25.80 0.05 -35.23
N CYS A 36 -24.94 -0.48 -36.09
CA CYS A 36 -24.55 -1.89 -36.09
C CYS A 36 -23.75 -2.26 -34.82
N ILE A 37 -22.78 -1.43 -34.44
CA ILE A 37 -21.96 -1.64 -33.23
C ILE A 37 -22.84 -1.59 -31.96
N GLU A 38 -23.73 -0.60 -31.85
CA GLU A 38 -24.64 -0.48 -30.70
C GLU A 38 -25.61 -1.67 -30.58
N LYS A 39 -26.08 -2.22 -31.70
CA LYS A 39 -26.92 -3.42 -31.68
C LYS A 39 -26.18 -4.64 -31.14
N ILE A 40 -24.91 -4.79 -31.51
CA ILE A 40 -24.07 -5.90 -31.03
C ILE A 40 -23.78 -5.73 -29.53
N ASP A 41 -23.45 -4.52 -29.08
CA ASP A 41 -23.25 -4.18 -27.66
C ASP A 41 -24.48 -4.51 -26.80
N ARG A 42 -25.68 -4.18 -27.31
CA ARG A 42 -26.96 -4.48 -26.65
C ARG A 42 -27.44 -5.93 -26.81
N ARG A 43 -26.63 -6.80 -27.44
CA ARG A 43 -26.96 -8.21 -27.72
C ARG A 43 -28.24 -8.39 -28.56
N GLN A 44 -28.56 -7.43 -29.42
CA GLN A 44 -29.77 -7.42 -30.25
C GLN A 44 -29.51 -8.09 -31.61
N PHE A 45 -29.50 -9.42 -31.63
CA PHE A 45 -29.35 -10.23 -32.84
C PHE A 45 -30.69 -10.41 -33.56
N ASP A 46 -31.19 -9.33 -34.16
CA ASP A 46 -32.43 -9.34 -34.95
C ASP A 46 -32.18 -9.72 -36.43
N GLY A 47 -33.27 -10.02 -37.18
CA GLY A 47 -33.20 -10.39 -38.60
C GLY A 47 -32.59 -9.32 -39.53
N GLY A 48 -32.31 -8.11 -39.01
CA GLY A 48 -31.62 -7.02 -39.70
C GLY A 48 -30.09 -7.09 -39.55
N LEU A 49 -29.58 -7.49 -38.38
CA LEU A 49 -28.14 -7.57 -38.08
C LEU A 49 -27.45 -8.76 -38.76
N ARG A 50 -28.13 -9.92 -38.82
CA ARG A 50 -27.68 -11.17 -39.49
C ARG A 50 -26.20 -11.47 -39.24
N ALA A 51 -25.84 -11.64 -37.97
CA ALA A 51 -24.47 -11.95 -37.56
C ALA A 51 -24.12 -13.42 -37.88
N LYS A 52 -22.97 -13.67 -38.49
CA LYS A 52 -22.52 -15.03 -38.85
C LYS A 52 -21.05 -15.23 -38.48
N LYS A 53 -20.71 -16.39 -37.93
CA LYS A 53 -19.33 -16.80 -37.69
C LYS A 53 -18.64 -17.13 -39.02
N LEU A 54 -17.41 -16.64 -39.22
CA LEU A 54 -16.63 -16.93 -40.42
C LEU A 54 -15.87 -18.25 -40.26
N ASN A 55 -16.22 -19.24 -41.09
CA ASN A 55 -15.58 -20.56 -41.07
C ASN A 55 -14.22 -20.53 -41.81
N GLY A 56 -13.20 -21.16 -41.24
CA GLY A 56 -11.88 -21.33 -41.89
C GLY A 56 -10.89 -20.16 -41.76
N ILE A 57 -11.02 -19.31 -40.73
CA ILE A 57 -10.14 -18.14 -40.47
C ILE A 57 -9.48 -18.16 -39.06
N GLY A 58 -9.85 -19.10 -38.17
CA GLY A 58 -9.39 -19.18 -36.76
C GLY A 58 -10.58 -19.02 -35.79
N GLN A 59 -10.37 -19.22 -34.48
CA GLN A 59 -11.48 -19.17 -33.51
C GLN A 59 -12.04 -17.73 -33.35
N ASN A 60 -13.38 -17.62 -33.28
CA ASN A 60 -14.18 -16.46 -32.82
C ASN A 60 -14.18 -15.15 -33.64
N ILE A 61 -14.17 -15.24 -34.98
CA ILE A 61 -14.43 -14.07 -35.86
C ILE A 61 -15.87 -14.12 -36.40
N TRP A 62 -16.53 -12.96 -36.35
CA TRP A 62 -17.92 -12.77 -36.75
C TRP A 62 -18.02 -11.67 -37.81
N GLU A 63 -18.96 -11.83 -38.74
CA GLU A 63 -19.43 -10.78 -39.63
C GLU A 63 -20.84 -10.32 -39.22
N ALA A 64 -21.10 -9.02 -39.28
CA ALA A 64 -22.44 -8.45 -39.13
C ALA A 64 -22.81 -7.54 -40.31
N ARG A 65 -24.08 -7.55 -40.71
CA ARG A 65 -24.55 -6.79 -41.87
C ARG A 65 -24.77 -5.33 -41.51
N ILE A 66 -24.02 -4.43 -42.16
CA ILE A 66 -24.24 -2.97 -42.06
C ILE A 66 -25.31 -2.53 -43.07
N ASN A 67 -25.22 -2.99 -44.33
CA ASN A 67 -26.19 -2.72 -45.39
C ASN A 67 -26.16 -3.84 -46.46
N ARG A 68 -26.76 -3.64 -47.65
CA ARG A 68 -26.75 -4.67 -48.71
C ARG A 68 -25.33 -5.05 -49.18
N GLY A 69 -24.43 -4.08 -49.31
CA GLY A 69 -23.07 -4.28 -49.81
C GLY A 69 -21.97 -4.39 -48.75
N SER A 70 -22.17 -3.88 -47.53
CA SER A 70 -21.09 -3.75 -46.53
C SER A 70 -21.29 -4.63 -45.28
N ARG A 71 -20.19 -5.07 -44.67
CA ARG A 71 -20.13 -5.93 -43.47
C ARG A 71 -19.14 -5.38 -42.43
N LEU A 72 -19.45 -5.58 -41.16
CA LEU A 72 -18.58 -5.32 -40.03
C LEU A 72 -17.87 -6.62 -39.65
N VAL A 73 -16.55 -6.61 -39.51
CA VAL A 73 -15.76 -7.76 -39.04
C VAL A 73 -15.33 -7.52 -37.60
N TYR A 74 -15.66 -8.45 -36.71
CA TYR A 74 -15.41 -8.27 -35.28
C TYR A 74 -15.14 -9.60 -34.56
N THR A 75 -14.45 -9.51 -33.44
CA THR A 75 -14.36 -10.59 -32.45
C THR A 75 -15.26 -10.24 -31.27
N TYR A 76 -15.97 -11.24 -30.78
CA TYR A 76 -16.97 -11.08 -29.74
C TYR A 76 -16.72 -12.07 -28.61
N GLY A 77 -16.47 -11.53 -27.41
CA GLY A 77 -16.27 -12.27 -26.17
C GLY A 77 -17.35 -11.94 -25.13
N ARG A 78 -17.27 -12.56 -23.95
CA ARG A 78 -18.30 -12.44 -22.90
C ARG A 78 -18.46 -11.01 -22.35
N GLN A 79 -17.38 -10.24 -22.33
CA GLN A 79 -17.31 -8.88 -21.77
C GLN A 79 -16.63 -7.86 -22.70
N TYR A 80 -16.21 -8.28 -23.91
CA TYR A 80 -15.52 -7.40 -24.85
C TYR A 80 -15.95 -7.65 -26.30
N MET A 81 -15.85 -6.61 -27.11
CA MET A 81 -16.02 -6.64 -28.56
C MET A 81 -14.86 -5.89 -29.20
N ILE A 82 -14.19 -6.51 -30.17
CA ILE A 82 -13.12 -5.86 -30.94
C ILE A 82 -13.61 -5.72 -32.37
N VAL A 83 -13.81 -4.48 -32.83
CA VAL A 83 -14.10 -4.16 -34.23
C VAL A 83 -12.79 -4.15 -35.00
N GLN A 84 -12.60 -5.13 -35.87
CA GLN A 84 -11.35 -5.38 -36.57
C GLN A 84 -11.29 -4.66 -37.91
N ASP A 85 -12.40 -4.67 -38.68
CA ASP A 85 -12.43 -4.08 -40.01
C ASP A 85 -13.86 -3.75 -40.49
N ILE A 86 -13.97 -2.90 -41.51
CA ILE A 86 -15.21 -2.61 -42.24
C ILE A 86 -15.04 -3.01 -43.70
N CYS A 87 -15.73 -4.08 -44.09
CA CYS A 87 -15.72 -4.56 -45.44
C CYS A 87 -16.79 -3.84 -46.27
N LEU A 88 -16.37 -3.03 -47.25
CA LEU A 88 -17.29 -2.27 -48.11
C LEU A 88 -17.94 -3.12 -49.21
N ASP A 89 -17.36 -4.29 -49.50
CA ASP A 89 -17.88 -5.29 -50.43
C ASP A 89 -17.97 -6.67 -49.75
N HIS A 90 -19.18 -7.15 -49.55
CA HIS A 90 -19.46 -8.39 -48.84
C HIS A 90 -18.83 -9.66 -49.45
N ASP A 91 -18.44 -9.64 -50.73
CA ASP A 91 -17.78 -10.80 -51.37
C ASP A 91 -16.31 -10.94 -50.93
N ASP A 92 -15.75 -9.91 -50.28
CA ASP A 92 -14.32 -9.80 -49.96
C ASP A 92 -14.01 -9.99 -48.46
N VAL A 93 -15.03 -10.26 -47.64
CA VAL A 93 -14.96 -10.29 -46.17
C VAL A 93 -13.93 -11.29 -45.65
N VAL A 94 -13.90 -12.50 -46.24
CA VAL A 94 -12.95 -13.57 -45.86
C VAL A 94 -11.51 -13.16 -46.15
N ARG A 95 -11.27 -12.44 -47.25
CA ARG A 95 -9.94 -11.98 -47.65
C ARG A 95 -9.45 -10.82 -46.77
N GLN A 96 -10.35 -9.88 -46.42
CA GLN A 96 -10.03 -8.77 -45.53
C GLN A 96 -9.79 -9.24 -44.09
N ALA A 97 -10.62 -10.15 -43.56
CA ALA A 97 -10.42 -10.75 -42.25
C ALA A 97 -9.06 -11.45 -42.12
N ARG A 98 -8.59 -12.14 -43.19
CA ARG A 98 -7.25 -12.74 -43.22
C ARG A 98 -6.12 -11.70 -43.25
N ARG A 99 -6.28 -10.59 -43.98
CA ARG A 99 -5.30 -9.49 -44.05
C ARG A 99 -5.18 -8.73 -42.73
N ALA A 100 -6.28 -8.46 -42.04
CA ALA A 100 -6.29 -7.82 -40.74
C ALA A 100 -5.44 -8.60 -39.72
N ARG A 101 -5.42 -9.94 -39.84
CA ARG A 101 -4.59 -10.82 -39.01
C ARG A 101 -3.10 -10.78 -39.36
N THR A 102 -2.74 -10.66 -40.64
CA THR A 102 -1.33 -10.67 -41.08
C THR A 102 -0.58 -9.36 -40.80
N LYS A 103 -1.30 -8.28 -40.49
CA LYS A 103 -0.71 -7.01 -40.02
C LYS A 103 -0.50 -6.96 -38.51
N ASN A 104 -1.16 -7.86 -37.78
CA ASN A 104 -1.22 -7.85 -36.32
C ASN A 104 -0.57 -9.14 -35.79
N ASP A 105 0.75 -9.10 -35.54
CA ASP A 105 1.46 -10.15 -34.81
C ASP A 105 0.98 -10.27 -33.34
N ASP A 106 0.14 -9.34 -32.87
CA ASP A 106 -0.45 -9.32 -31.53
C ASP A 106 -1.80 -10.07 -31.41
N ILE A 107 -2.34 -10.68 -32.49
CA ILE A 107 -3.61 -11.47 -32.46
C ILE A 107 -3.33 -12.99 -32.45
N ALA A 108 -2.24 -13.39 -31.81
CA ALA A 108 -1.87 -14.80 -31.63
C ALA A 108 -2.18 -15.35 -30.22
N LEU A 109 -2.78 -14.56 -29.33
CA LEU A 109 -2.93 -14.93 -27.90
C LEU A 109 -4.39 -15.03 -27.42
N LEU A 110 -5.29 -15.50 -28.29
CA LEU A 110 -6.71 -15.72 -27.95
C LEU A 110 -7.20 -17.12 -28.32
N ASP A 111 -6.34 -18.14 -28.18
CA ASP A 111 -6.78 -19.54 -28.31
C ASP A 111 -6.61 -20.29 -26.98
N ARG A 112 -7.78 -20.68 -26.43
CA ARG A 112 -8.07 -21.70 -25.38
C ARG A 112 -7.79 -21.25 -23.93
N THR A 113 -8.69 -21.37 -22.96
CA THR A 113 -9.96 -22.09 -22.70
C THR A 113 -10.90 -21.13 -21.91
N ASP A 114 -12.23 -21.19 -21.81
CA ASP A 114 -13.17 -22.29 -21.68
C ASP A 114 -14.45 -22.08 -22.52
N ILE A 115 -14.86 -23.18 -23.13
CA ILE A 115 -16.22 -23.45 -23.58
C ILE A 115 -17.04 -23.70 -22.32
N GLU A 116 -17.89 -22.74 -21.95
CA GLU A 116 -19.19 -23.03 -21.36
C GLU A 116 -20.10 -21.78 -21.35
N LYS A 117 -21.27 -21.94 -21.98
CA LYS A 117 -22.42 -21.02 -22.07
C LYS A 117 -22.24 -19.82 -23.01
N ILE A 118 -22.46 -20.09 -24.30
CA ILE A 118 -23.25 -19.22 -25.17
C ILE A 118 -24.50 -20.00 -25.60
N ILE A 119 -25.43 -20.21 -24.66
CA ILE A 119 -26.85 -20.32 -24.99
C ILE A 119 -27.47 -19.05 -24.44
N GLY A 120 -27.44 -18.01 -25.27
CA GLY A 120 -28.39 -16.92 -25.16
C GLY A 120 -29.69 -17.41 -25.76
N ASP A 121 -30.69 -17.65 -24.90
CA ASP A 121 -32.11 -17.73 -25.22
C ASP A 121 -32.52 -18.62 -26.43
N LEU A 122 -32.42 -19.94 -26.26
CA LEU A 122 -33.02 -20.92 -27.19
C LEU A 122 -34.32 -21.55 -26.68
N GLU A 123 -35.02 -20.95 -25.71
CA GLU A 123 -36.39 -21.37 -25.40
C GLU A 123 -37.45 -20.52 -26.13
N GLN A 124 -37.14 -19.31 -26.58
CA GLN A 124 -38.14 -18.45 -27.23
C GLN A 124 -38.13 -18.47 -28.76
N ASN A 125 -37.06 -18.94 -29.42
CA ASN A 125 -36.95 -18.90 -30.89
C ASN A 125 -36.62 -20.24 -31.58
N TYR A 126 -36.56 -21.37 -30.86
CA TYR A 126 -36.35 -22.70 -31.45
C TYR A 126 -37.42 -23.07 -32.50
N CYS A 127 -38.64 -22.52 -32.36
CA CYS A 127 -39.73 -22.71 -33.30
C CYS A 127 -39.61 -21.89 -34.60
N SER A 128 -38.61 -21.01 -34.73
CA SER A 128 -38.45 -20.11 -35.88
C SER A 128 -37.24 -20.41 -36.79
N LEU A 129 -36.43 -21.41 -36.43
CA LEU A 129 -35.27 -21.87 -37.20
C LEU A 129 -35.69 -22.93 -38.23
N ASP A 130 -35.02 -22.95 -39.39
CA ASP A 130 -35.22 -24.00 -40.39
C ASP A 130 -34.58 -25.34 -39.97
N GLU A 131 -34.94 -26.43 -40.66
CA GLU A 131 -34.49 -27.78 -40.32
C GLU A 131 -32.97 -27.98 -40.48
N GLU A 132 -32.33 -27.21 -41.37
CA GLU A 132 -30.89 -27.31 -41.65
C GLU A 132 -30.08 -26.63 -40.53
N GLU A 133 -30.58 -25.53 -39.98
CA GLU A 133 -30.00 -24.82 -38.84
C GLU A 133 -30.10 -25.62 -37.54
N LYS A 134 -31.21 -26.35 -37.33
CA LYS A 134 -31.38 -27.22 -36.15
C LYS A 134 -30.41 -28.41 -36.16
N TYR A 135 -30.25 -29.05 -37.31
CA TYR A 135 -29.35 -30.20 -37.48
C TYR A 135 -27.88 -29.84 -37.22
N ASN A 136 -27.44 -28.66 -37.64
CA ASN A 136 -26.08 -28.18 -37.41
C ASN A 136 -25.77 -27.87 -35.94
N ILE A 137 -26.79 -27.50 -35.15
CA ILE A 137 -26.65 -27.24 -33.70
C ILE A 137 -26.51 -28.56 -32.93
N GLU A 138 -27.25 -29.60 -33.32
CA GLU A 138 -27.17 -30.92 -32.67
C GLU A 138 -25.81 -31.59 -32.90
N ILE A 139 -25.24 -31.51 -34.12
CA ILE A 139 -23.90 -32.03 -34.42
C ILE A 139 -22.82 -31.33 -33.57
N ALA A 140 -22.91 -30.02 -33.40
CA ALA A 140 -21.93 -29.25 -32.62
C ALA A 140 -21.94 -29.60 -31.13
N ILE A 141 -23.09 -30.00 -30.57
CA ILE A 141 -23.22 -30.43 -29.17
C ILE A 141 -22.62 -31.82 -28.96
N GLU A 142 -22.77 -32.72 -29.94
CA GLU A 142 -22.22 -34.08 -29.89
C GLU A 142 -20.68 -34.12 -30.02
N GLU A 143 -20.09 -33.19 -30.76
CA GLU A 143 -18.63 -33.08 -30.91
C GLU A 143 -17.93 -32.50 -29.66
N ASP A 144 -18.60 -31.66 -28.86
CA ASP A 144 -18.06 -31.05 -27.63
C ASP A 144 -18.02 -32.02 -26.43
N LEU A 145 -18.83 -33.09 -26.43
CA LEU A 145 -18.94 -34.05 -25.32
C LEU A 145 -17.87 -35.16 -25.30
N ASN A 146 -16.94 -35.18 -26.27
CA ASN A 146 -16.00 -36.30 -26.49
C ASN A 146 -14.50 -35.94 -26.35
N LEU A 147 -14.12 -34.98 -25.49
CA LEU A 147 -12.70 -34.72 -25.19
C LEU A 147 -12.24 -35.44 -23.88
N PRO A 148 -11.09 -36.16 -23.87
CA PRO A 148 -10.65 -36.93 -22.70
C PRO A 148 -10.09 -36.07 -21.54
N ASP A 149 -10.36 -36.52 -20.31
CA ASP A 149 -10.15 -35.87 -18.99
C ASP A 149 -8.70 -35.48 -18.59
N ASP A 150 -7.68 -35.64 -19.43
CA ASP A 150 -6.28 -35.60 -19.00
C ASP A 150 -5.58 -34.23 -19.17
N PHE A 151 -6.32 -33.12 -19.25
CA PHE A 151 -5.76 -31.78 -19.51
C PHE A 151 -6.04 -30.71 -18.43
N LEU A 152 -6.56 -31.10 -17.26
CA LEU A 152 -7.00 -30.18 -16.19
C LEU A 152 -5.94 -29.83 -15.12
N SER A 153 -4.64 -30.05 -15.36
CA SER A 153 -3.62 -29.89 -14.29
C SER A 153 -2.58 -28.79 -14.48
N SER A 154 -2.71 -27.88 -15.45
CA SER A 154 -1.78 -26.74 -15.53
C SER A 154 -2.32 -25.49 -16.22
N LEU A 155 -2.25 -24.39 -15.45
CA LEU A 155 -2.21 -22.97 -15.84
C LEU A 155 -3.52 -22.14 -15.79
N ASP A 156 -3.40 -21.10 -14.94
CA ASP A 156 -3.99 -19.76 -14.99
C ASP A 156 -5.47 -19.55 -14.69
N ASN A 157 -5.77 -19.50 -13.39
CA ASN A 157 -7.07 -19.08 -12.85
C ASN A 157 -6.94 -17.91 -11.85
N THR A 158 -6.28 -16.82 -12.27
CA THR A 158 -6.33 -15.53 -11.54
C THR A 158 -6.45 -14.36 -12.52
N ASN A 159 -7.68 -13.83 -12.68
CA ASN A 159 -7.93 -12.58 -13.40
C ASN A 159 -7.41 -11.38 -12.57
N TYR A 160 -6.09 -11.20 -12.50
CA TYR A 160 -5.52 -9.99 -11.92
C TYR A 160 -5.93 -8.76 -12.75
N LYS A 161 -6.38 -7.69 -12.10
CA LYS A 161 -6.59 -6.40 -12.78
C LYS A 161 -5.24 -5.72 -13.00
N VAL A 162 -4.59 -6.02 -14.13
CA VAL A 162 -3.25 -5.50 -14.44
C VAL A 162 -3.35 -4.17 -15.20
N LEU A 163 -2.55 -3.19 -14.79
CA LEU A 163 -2.33 -1.97 -15.57
C LEU A 163 -1.09 -2.11 -16.42
N GLU A 164 -1.26 -1.92 -17.73
CA GLU A 164 -0.17 -2.02 -18.71
C GLU A 164 0.58 -0.68 -18.85
N THR A 165 -0.05 0.45 -18.51
CA THR A 165 0.53 1.79 -18.72
C THR A 165 0.30 2.75 -17.54
N ARG A 166 1.25 3.66 -17.33
CA ARG A 166 1.21 4.70 -16.28
C ARG A 166 0.10 5.73 -16.51
N GLU A 167 -0.30 5.98 -17.76
CA GLU A 167 -1.34 6.97 -18.10
C GLU A 167 -2.75 6.51 -17.69
N GLN A 168 -3.05 5.22 -17.84
CA GLN A 168 -4.29 4.61 -17.34
C GLN A 168 -4.40 4.76 -15.82
N TRP A 169 -3.27 4.65 -15.13
CA TRP A 169 -3.20 4.81 -13.69
C TRP A 169 -3.42 6.27 -13.24
N GLU A 170 -2.78 7.24 -13.89
CA GLU A 170 -2.97 8.67 -13.60
C GLU A 170 -4.42 9.11 -13.79
N LYS A 171 -5.07 8.62 -14.85
CA LYS A 171 -6.49 8.83 -15.08
C LYS A 171 -7.33 8.29 -13.93
N ALA A 172 -7.05 7.08 -13.46
CA ALA A 172 -7.77 6.45 -12.36
C ALA A 172 -7.56 7.18 -11.01
N ILE A 173 -6.40 7.79 -10.74
CA ILE A 173 -6.23 8.71 -9.59
C ILE A 173 -7.10 9.95 -9.72
N ILE A 174 -7.07 10.61 -10.88
CA ILE A 174 -7.77 11.88 -11.10
C ILE A 174 -9.29 11.67 -10.97
N GLU A 175 -9.77 10.55 -11.51
CA GLU A 175 -11.17 10.11 -11.46
C GLU A 175 -11.56 9.54 -10.08
N ASN A 176 -10.61 9.41 -9.14
CA ASN A 176 -10.79 8.78 -7.83
C ASN A 176 -11.44 7.38 -7.94
N SER A 177 -10.95 6.58 -8.90
CA SER A 177 -11.47 5.24 -9.14
C SER A 177 -11.37 4.40 -7.87
N ALA A 178 -12.50 3.83 -7.47
CA ALA A 178 -12.60 3.09 -6.25
C ALA A 178 -11.79 1.77 -6.29
N ASP A 179 -11.45 1.28 -7.49
CA ASP A 179 -10.74 0.02 -7.71
C ASP A 179 -9.21 0.17 -7.77
N LEU A 180 -8.70 1.41 -7.73
CA LEU A 180 -7.28 1.71 -7.87
C LEU A 180 -6.34 0.98 -6.87
N PRO A 181 -6.70 0.78 -5.59
CA PRO A 181 -5.84 0.05 -4.64
C PRO A 181 -5.61 -1.43 -5.01
N TYR A 182 -6.41 -1.97 -5.93
CA TYR A 182 -6.40 -3.38 -6.33
C TYR A 182 -5.75 -3.63 -7.69
N LEU A 183 -5.26 -2.59 -8.35
CA LEU A 183 -4.59 -2.72 -9.64
C LEU A 183 -3.14 -3.15 -9.42
N LEU A 184 -2.68 -4.14 -10.19
CA LEU A 184 -1.31 -4.64 -10.15
C LEU A 184 -0.55 -4.18 -11.41
N THR A 185 0.73 -3.92 -11.26
CA THR A 185 1.66 -3.82 -12.38
C THR A 185 2.23 -5.19 -12.73
N LEU A 186 2.92 -5.27 -13.87
CA LEU A 186 3.61 -6.51 -14.26
C LEU A 186 4.63 -6.96 -13.21
N GLN A 187 5.43 -6.03 -12.67
CA GLN A 187 6.40 -6.34 -11.61
C GLN A 187 5.70 -6.83 -10.34
N GLU A 188 4.59 -6.19 -9.93
CA GLU A 188 3.84 -6.61 -8.75
C GLU A 188 3.17 -7.98 -8.96
N LYS A 189 2.63 -8.25 -10.17
CA LYS A 189 2.06 -9.55 -10.53
C LYS A 189 3.10 -10.68 -10.42
N GLU A 190 4.29 -10.48 -10.98
CA GLU A 190 5.38 -11.46 -10.88
C GLU A 190 5.71 -11.79 -9.41
N LEU A 191 5.72 -10.78 -8.53
CA LEU A 191 5.99 -10.98 -7.10
C LEU A 191 4.84 -11.65 -6.34
N VAL A 192 3.59 -11.45 -6.77
CA VAL A 192 2.40 -12.11 -6.21
C VAL A 192 2.40 -13.62 -6.50
N GLU A 193 2.90 -14.02 -7.66
CA GLU A 193 2.93 -15.43 -8.10
C GLU A 193 4.02 -16.25 -7.39
N LYS A 194 4.99 -15.59 -6.75
CA LYS A 194 6.05 -16.27 -5.99
C LYS A 194 5.53 -16.84 -4.68
N THR A 195 6.03 -18.02 -4.32
CA THR A 195 5.72 -18.70 -3.05
C THR A 195 6.85 -18.61 -2.02
N GLU A 196 8.03 -18.13 -2.41
CA GLU A 196 9.20 -18.02 -1.52
C GLU A 196 9.08 -16.85 -0.52
N THR A 197 10.02 -16.82 0.43
CA THR A 197 10.22 -15.65 1.31
C THR A 197 10.68 -14.46 0.49
N LEU A 198 9.95 -13.36 0.63
CA LEU A 198 10.09 -12.19 -0.20
C LEU A 198 10.44 -10.95 0.62
N LEU A 199 11.51 -10.27 0.23
CA LEU A 199 11.88 -8.97 0.74
C LEU A 199 11.54 -7.90 -0.29
N ILE A 200 10.73 -6.93 0.10
CA ILE A 200 10.24 -5.88 -0.79
C ILE A 200 10.63 -4.51 -0.23
N SER A 201 11.48 -3.81 -0.95
CA SER A 201 11.77 -2.40 -0.72
C SER A 201 11.11 -1.56 -1.79
N GLY A 202 10.61 -0.38 -1.43
CA GLY A 202 10.06 0.55 -2.39
C GLY A 202 9.59 1.83 -1.73
N SER A 203 9.57 2.92 -2.49
CA SER A 203 9.06 4.22 -1.99
C SER A 203 7.57 4.14 -1.57
N ALA A 204 7.03 5.21 -0.99
CA ALA A 204 5.60 5.27 -0.70
C ALA A 204 4.78 4.98 -1.96
N GLY A 205 3.78 4.11 -1.87
CA GLY A 205 2.85 3.92 -2.99
C GLY A 205 3.30 3.01 -4.13
N THR A 206 4.35 2.22 -3.94
CA THR A 206 4.81 1.25 -4.94
C THR A 206 4.10 -0.10 -4.86
N GLY A 207 2.87 -0.17 -4.33
CA GLY A 207 2.08 -1.42 -4.23
C GLY A 207 2.59 -2.52 -3.28
N LYS A 208 3.50 -2.21 -2.35
CA LYS A 208 4.01 -3.14 -1.33
C LYS A 208 2.90 -3.89 -0.58
N THR A 209 1.96 -3.14 -0.02
CA THR A 209 0.79 -3.68 0.69
C THR A 209 -0.13 -4.47 -0.25
N THR A 210 -0.32 -4.00 -1.48
CA THR A 210 -1.15 -4.65 -2.51
C THR A 210 -0.62 -6.05 -2.86
N ILE A 211 0.69 -6.20 -3.06
CA ILE A 211 1.34 -7.52 -3.26
C ILE A 211 1.00 -8.45 -2.08
N GLY A 212 1.14 -7.94 -0.85
CA GLY A 212 0.82 -8.71 0.35
C GLY A 212 -0.65 -9.18 0.39
N LEU A 213 -1.60 -8.29 0.08
CA LEU A 213 -3.02 -8.62 0.05
C LEU A 213 -3.36 -9.70 -0.99
N TYR A 214 -2.80 -9.61 -2.19
CA TYR A 214 -3.00 -10.63 -3.22
C TYR A 214 -2.37 -11.97 -2.83
N ARG A 215 -1.18 -11.98 -2.21
CA ARG A 215 -0.59 -13.22 -1.68
C ARG A 215 -1.44 -13.82 -0.55
N LEU A 216 -2.01 -13.01 0.34
CA LEU A 216 -2.98 -13.47 1.35
C LEU A 216 -4.20 -14.13 0.71
N LEU A 217 -4.77 -13.50 -0.32
CA LEU A 217 -5.93 -14.03 -1.03
C LEU A 217 -5.60 -15.36 -1.72
N ASN A 218 -4.50 -15.40 -2.49
CA ASN A 218 -4.07 -16.60 -3.19
C ASN A 218 -3.76 -17.75 -2.21
N TRP A 219 -3.09 -17.46 -1.10
CA TRP A 219 -2.84 -18.44 -0.07
C TRP A 219 -4.14 -18.95 0.57
N ALA A 220 -5.09 -18.06 0.87
CA ALA A 220 -6.38 -18.46 1.45
C ALA A 220 -7.16 -19.37 0.51
N LYS A 221 -7.19 -19.07 -0.79
CA LYS A 221 -7.82 -19.91 -1.81
C LYS A 221 -7.22 -21.32 -1.83
N GLN A 222 -5.89 -21.41 -1.90
CA GLN A 222 -5.18 -22.69 -1.90
C GLN A 222 -5.44 -23.46 -0.60
N ARG A 223 -5.37 -22.78 0.54
CA ARG A 223 -5.59 -23.34 1.87
C ARG A 223 -7.00 -23.91 2.06
N LEU A 224 -8.03 -23.24 1.53
CA LEU A 224 -9.42 -23.71 1.62
C LEU A 224 -9.67 -24.87 0.67
N ASN A 225 -9.06 -24.87 -0.53
CA ASN A 225 -9.17 -25.98 -1.48
C ASN A 225 -8.44 -27.25 -1.01
N ASP A 226 -7.24 -27.12 -0.44
CA ASP A 226 -6.38 -28.25 -0.06
C ASP A 226 -6.68 -28.82 1.34
N GLU A 227 -7.60 -28.21 2.11
CA GLU A 227 -7.92 -28.53 3.52
C GLU A 227 -6.72 -28.58 4.51
N LYS A 228 -5.51 -28.14 4.09
CA LYS A 228 -4.25 -28.22 4.87
C LYS A 228 -4.26 -27.40 6.14
N GLU A 229 -3.83 -27.90 7.30
CA GLU A 229 -3.78 -27.08 8.52
C GLU A 229 -2.79 -25.90 8.46
N GLY A 230 -3.22 -24.72 8.93
CA GLY A 230 -2.37 -23.53 8.96
C GLY A 230 -3.15 -22.24 9.08
N LYS A 231 -2.48 -21.18 9.53
CA LYS A 231 -3.00 -19.80 9.55
C LYS A 231 -2.07 -18.86 8.81
N ALA A 232 -2.61 -17.75 8.34
CA ALA A 232 -1.84 -16.61 7.87
C ALA A 232 -1.91 -15.46 8.88
N LEU A 233 -0.86 -14.64 8.90
CA LEU A 233 -0.78 -13.43 9.72
C LEU A 233 -0.41 -12.25 8.84
N TYR A 234 -1.27 -11.24 8.79
CA TYR A 234 -0.90 -9.88 8.41
C TYR A 234 -0.56 -9.09 9.66
N ILE A 235 0.62 -8.47 9.68
CA ILE A 235 1.11 -7.69 10.80
C ILE A 235 1.73 -6.37 10.34
N ALA A 236 1.40 -5.31 11.06
CA ALA A 236 2.03 -4.00 10.92
C ALA A 236 2.19 -3.35 12.30
N TYR A 237 2.92 -2.23 12.36
CA TYR A 237 3.11 -1.52 13.62
C TYR A 237 1.89 -0.64 13.99
N ASN A 238 1.30 0.04 13.01
CA ASN A 238 0.20 0.99 13.24
C ASN A 238 -1.19 0.30 13.21
N PRO A 239 -1.99 0.39 14.29
CA PRO A 239 -3.34 -0.22 14.31
C PRO A 239 -4.28 0.35 13.25
N VAL A 240 -4.13 1.62 12.87
CA VAL A 240 -4.94 2.25 11.81
C VAL A 240 -4.64 1.60 10.46
N LEU A 241 -3.36 1.33 10.17
CA LEU A 241 -2.95 0.65 8.96
C LEU A 241 -3.51 -0.78 8.92
N VAL A 242 -3.40 -1.54 10.01
CA VAL A 242 -3.94 -2.91 10.10
C VAL A 242 -5.44 -2.94 9.80
N GLN A 243 -6.21 -2.01 10.38
CA GLN A 243 -7.65 -1.93 10.16
C GLN A 243 -8.00 -1.52 8.73
N GLU A 244 -7.24 -0.59 8.15
CA GLU A 244 -7.44 -0.15 6.77
C GLU A 244 -7.15 -1.29 5.78
N VAL A 245 -6.03 -1.97 5.96
CA VAL A 245 -5.65 -3.10 5.11
C VAL A 245 -6.62 -4.27 5.24
N LYS A 246 -7.15 -4.52 6.44
CA LYS A 246 -8.24 -5.49 6.64
C LYS A 246 -9.48 -5.14 5.81
N LYS A 247 -9.93 -3.89 5.79
CA LYS A 247 -11.07 -3.47 4.96
C LYS A 247 -10.77 -3.57 3.48
N GLN A 248 -9.56 -3.18 3.08
CA GLN A 248 -9.12 -3.32 1.69
C GLN A 248 -9.17 -4.78 1.26
N PHE A 249 -8.74 -5.70 2.13
CA PHE A 249 -8.84 -7.13 1.91
C PHE A 249 -10.29 -7.64 1.85
N GLU A 250 -11.18 -7.19 2.76
CA GLU A 250 -12.61 -7.51 2.70
C GLU A 250 -13.22 -7.12 1.35
N ARG A 251 -12.86 -5.95 0.83
CA ARG A 251 -13.31 -5.48 -0.47
C ARG A 251 -12.64 -6.24 -1.62
N LEU A 252 -11.37 -6.60 -1.51
CA LEU A 252 -10.68 -7.44 -2.49
C LEU A 252 -11.38 -8.80 -2.64
N ILE A 253 -11.76 -9.44 -1.53
CA ILE A 253 -12.54 -10.69 -1.53
C ILE A 253 -13.88 -10.51 -2.27
N ARG A 254 -14.58 -9.39 -2.06
CA ARG A 254 -15.87 -9.12 -2.74
C ARG A 254 -15.74 -8.89 -4.23
N LEU A 255 -14.61 -8.35 -4.67
CA LEU A 255 -14.31 -8.11 -6.08
C LEU A 255 -13.82 -9.38 -6.78
N ASP A 256 -13.41 -10.37 -6.01
CA ASP A 256 -12.90 -11.63 -6.51
C ASP A 256 -14.05 -12.53 -7.00
N GLU A 257 -13.85 -13.19 -8.14
CA GLU A 257 -14.89 -14.00 -8.79
C GLU A 257 -15.13 -15.34 -8.07
N PHE A 258 -14.16 -15.79 -7.25
CA PHE A 258 -14.33 -16.95 -6.39
C PHE A 258 -15.29 -16.58 -5.26
N LYS A 259 -16.50 -17.12 -5.31
CA LYS A 259 -17.55 -16.95 -4.27
C LYS A 259 -17.20 -17.68 -2.97
N ILE A 260 -16.05 -17.37 -2.39
CA ILE A 260 -15.63 -17.89 -1.10
C ILE A 260 -16.34 -17.10 -0.01
N ASP A 261 -16.81 -17.79 1.02
CA ASP A 261 -17.37 -17.10 2.18
C ASP A 261 -16.26 -16.29 2.86
N SER A 262 -16.49 -14.98 2.95
CA SER A 262 -15.62 -14.06 3.68
C SER A 262 -15.31 -14.55 5.10
N GLN A 263 -16.27 -15.19 5.78
CA GLN A 263 -16.09 -15.65 7.15
C GLN A 263 -15.04 -16.76 7.24
N GLU A 264 -15.04 -17.73 6.32
CA GLU A 264 -14.06 -18.82 6.29
C GLU A 264 -12.63 -18.29 6.08
N ILE A 265 -12.46 -17.26 5.25
CA ILE A 265 -11.16 -16.61 5.04
C ILE A 265 -10.69 -15.92 6.33
N PHE A 266 -11.57 -15.18 7.02
CA PHE A 266 -11.19 -14.48 8.26
C PHE A 266 -10.93 -15.41 9.45
N ASP A 267 -11.38 -16.66 9.41
CA ASP A 267 -11.09 -17.64 10.45
C ASP A 267 -9.63 -18.17 10.35
N ILE A 268 -9.06 -18.17 9.14
CA ILE A 268 -7.69 -18.63 8.86
C ILE A 268 -6.66 -17.49 8.76
N ILE A 269 -7.10 -16.24 8.58
CA ILE A 269 -6.21 -15.06 8.50
C ILE A 269 -6.37 -14.17 9.72
N GLN A 270 -5.25 -13.79 10.32
CA GLN A 270 -5.20 -12.85 11.43
C GLN A 270 -4.63 -11.51 10.97
N PHE A 271 -5.31 -10.41 11.30
CA PHE A 271 -4.82 -9.04 11.11
C PHE A 271 -4.55 -8.45 12.49
N GLN A 272 -3.29 -8.21 12.83
CA GLN A 272 -2.90 -7.77 14.17
C GLN A 272 -1.79 -6.72 14.11
N THR A 273 -1.67 -5.91 15.16
CA THR A 273 -0.41 -5.20 15.41
C THR A 273 0.62 -6.10 16.09
N ILE A 274 1.89 -5.73 16.06
CA ILE A 274 2.94 -6.44 16.82
C ILE A 274 2.65 -6.44 18.33
N GLU A 275 2.10 -5.35 18.85
CA GLU A 275 1.70 -5.25 20.25
C GLU A 275 0.56 -6.21 20.58
N GLU A 276 -0.52 -6.19 19.80
CA GLU A 276 -1.66 -7.10 19.97
C GLU A 276 -1.22 -8.57 19.86
N LEU A 277 -0.32 -8.90 18.93
CA LEU A 277 0.22 -10.25 18.80
C LEU A 277 0.93 -10.67 20.09
N CYS A 278 1.83 -9.84 20.62
CA CYS A 278 2.56 -10.14 21.86
C CYS A 278 1.63 -10.25 23.07
N GLU A 279 0.70 -9.32 23.24
CA GLU A 279 -0.28 -9.34 24.34
C GLU A 279 -1.14 -10.61 24.28
N ASN A 280 -1.62 -10.98 23.09
CA ASN A 280 -2.39 -12.21 22.91
C ASN A 280 -1.58 -13.45 23.27
N ARG A 281 -0.29 -13.50 22.96
CA ARG A 281 0.57 -14.65 23.32
C ARG A 281 0.82 -14.72 24.82
N ILE A 282 0.99 -13.57 25.48
CA ILE A 282 1.16 -13.51 26.93
C ILE A 282 -0.14 -13.86 27.66
N ASN A 283 -1.27 -13.27 27.27
CA ASN A 283 -2.57 -13.51 27.90
C ASN A 283 -3.10 -14.94 27.71
N ASN A 284 -2.76 -15.60 26.60
CA ASN A 284 -3.09 -17.00 26.36
C ASN A 284 -2.12 -17.98 27.07
N SER A 285 -1.11 -17.46 27.76
CA SER A 285 -0.20 -18.23 28.59
C SER A 285 -0.54 -18.05 30.08
N ASN A 286 0.08 -18.83 30.96
CA ASN A 286 -0.01 -18.64 32.41
C ASN A 286 0.92 -17.51 32.93
N SER A 287 1.39 -16.61 32.05
CA SER A 287 2.30 -15.53 32.45
C SER A 287 1.53 -14.38 33.12
N GLU A 288 2.02 -13.95 34.28
CA GLU A 288 1.52 -12.77 35.00
C GLU A 288 2.22 -11.47 34.53
N PHE A 289 2.99 -11.49 33.44
CA PHE A 289 3.84 -10.37 33.03
C PHE A 289 3.08 -9.04 32.87
N LEU A 290 1.84 -9.09 32.35
CA LEU A 290 1.01 -7.91 32.14
C LEU A 290 0.25 -7.47 33.40
N ASN A 291 0.22 -8.29 34.45
CA ASN A 291 -0.51 -7.99 35.67
C ASN A 291 0.19 -6.87 36.44
N ASP A 292 -0.56 -5.85 36.87
CA ASP A 292 -0.07 -4.72 37.67
C ASP A 292 1.10 -3.93 37.02
N ARG A 293 1.31 -4.06 35.70
CA ARG A 293 2.34 -3.30 34.96
C ARG A 293 1.74 -2.31 33.96
N GLU A 294 2.41 -1.17 33.79
CA GLU A 294 2.02 -0.13 32.85
C GLU A 294 3.03 0.02 31.70
N LYS A 295 2.54 0.16 30.47
CA LYS A 295 3.41 0.42 29.32
C LYS A 295 4.03 1.82 29.38
N LEU A 296 5.33 1.88 29.14
CA LEU A 296 6.11 3.10 28.99
C LEU A 296 6.42 3.31 27.49
N ASN A 297 5.91 4.41 26.94
CA ASN A 297 6.12 4.80 25.54
C ASN A 297 7.15 5.93 25.43
N TYR A 298 7.54 6.30 24.21
CA TYR A 298 8.50 7.36 23.95
C TYR A 298 8.21 8.66 24.74
N ASN A 299 6.98 9.16 24.71
CA ASN A 299 6.61 10.40 25.42
C ASN A 299 6.83 10.33 26.95
N LYS A 300 6.62 9.15 27.56
CA LYS A 300 6.93 8.93 28.98
C LYS A 300 8.44 8.78 29.21
N PHE A 301 9.15 8.18 28.26
CA PHE A 301 10.61 8.06 28.29
C PHE A 301 11.28 9.43 28.21
N GLU A 302 10.90 10.26 27.24
CA GLU A 302 11.43 11.61 27.00
C GLU A 302 11.36 12.47 28.26
N LYS A 303 10.18 12.56 28.88
CA LYS A 303 9.99 13.28 30.16
C LYS A 303 10.93 12.80 31.26
N LYS A 304 11.08 11.48 31.41
CA LYS A 304 11.98 10.88 32.41
C LYS A 304 13.45 11.13 32.08
N TYR A 305 13.80 11.14 30.80
CA TYR A 305 15.15 11.40 30.33
C TYR A 305 15.55 12.86 30.61
N GLU A 306 14.66 13.80 30.34
CA GLU A 306 14.80 15.23 30.66
C GLU A 306 14.93 15.46 32.17
N GLU A 307 14.11 14.82 33.00
CA GLU A 307 14.18 14.91 34.46
C GLU A 307 15.53 14.44 35.03
N LYS A 308 16.14 13.42 34.41
CA LYS A 308 17.41 12.85 34.87
C LYS A 308 18.63 13.65 34.42
N THR A 309 18.60 14.16 33.20
CA THR A 309 19.77 14.81 32.59
C THR A 309 19.73 16.31 32.83
N TYR A 310 20.25 16.77 33.97
CA TYR A 310 20.60 18.18 34.17
C TYR A 310 21.75 18.55 33.19
N HIS A 311 21.39 18.92 31.96
CA HIS A 311 22.16 19.50 30.87
C HIS A 311 23.67 19.65 31.08
N LYS A 312 24.48 18.65 30.70
CA LYS A 312 25.92 18.89 30.51
C LYS A 312 26.52 18.44 29.17
N LYS A 313 25.97 17.43 28.47
CA LYS A 313 26.43 17.03 27.11
C LYS A 313 25.35 16.38 26.21
N GLY A 314 24.08 16.38 26.63
CA GLY A 314 23.08 15.37 26.27
C GLY A 314 22.65 15.29 24.80
N TYR A 315 22.72 14.07 24.27
CA TYR A 315 22.02 13.66 23.06
C TYR A 315 20.51 13.92 23.16
N PRO A 316 19.83 14.27 22.05
CA PRO A 316 18.38 14.27 21.98
C PRO A 316 17.74 12.97 22.48
N ALA A 317 16.61 13.08 23.19
CA ALA A 317 15.89 11.94 23.75
C ALA A 317 15.56 10.88 22.69
N TYR A 318 15.16 11.32 21.49
CA TYR A 318 14.90 10.45 20.35
C TYR A 318 16.07 9.53 19.99
N PHE A 319 17.31 10.03 19.94
CA PHE A 319 18.47 9.16 19.63
C PHE A 319 18.79 8.18 20.72
N ILE A 320 18.63 8.60 21.97
CA ILE A 320 18.80 7.67 23.08
C ILE A 320 17.73 6.59 23.02
N TRP A 321 16.50 6.96 22.72
CA TRP A 321 15.41 6.01 22.55
C TRP A 321 15.70 5.04 21.41
N GLU A 322 16.14 5.53 20.25
CA GLU A 322 16.59 4.72 19.11
C GLU A 322 17.63 3.68 19.52
N GLU A 323 18.71 4.14 20.15
CA GLU A 323 19.82 3.27 20.50
C GLU A 323 19.42 2.24 21.55
N ILE A 324 18.61 2.64 22.54
CA ILE A 324 18.10 1.71 23.55
C ILE A 324 17.12 0.71 22.92
N ARG A 325 16.09 1.19 22.24
CA ARG A 325 14.99 0.39 21.67
C ARG A 325 15.49 -0.52 20.57
N GLY A 326 16.16 0.04 19.56
CA GLY A 326 16.56 -0.68 18.34
C GLY A 326 17.84 -1.50 18.54
N VAL A 327 18.89 -0.88 19.09
CA VAL A 327 20.22 -1.53 19.17
C VAL A 327 20.38 -2.32 20.47
N ILE A 328 20.39 -1.67 21.63
CA ILE A 328 20.76 -2.32 22.90
C ILE A 328 19.75 -3.38 23.33
N LYS A 329 18.45 -3.09 23.23
CA LYS A 329 17.37 -4.03 23.53
C LYS A 329 16.95 -4.83 22.31
N GLY A 330 16.70 -4.13 21.19
CA GLY A 330 16.08 -4.71 20.00
C GLY A 330 16.94 -5.74 19.29
N SER A 331 18.27 -5.59 19.30
CA SER A 331 19.18 -6.57 18.71
C SER A 331 19.65 -7.68 19.64
N HIS A 332 19.23 -7.64 20.89
CA HIS A 332 19.49 -8.70 21.85
C HIS A 332 18.40 -9.77 21.72
N LEU A 333 18.68 -10.81 20.93
CA LEU A 333 17.72 -11.88 20.59
C LEU A 333 17.57 -12.97 21.67
N GLU A 334 18.35 -12.87 22.76
CA GLU A 334 18.22 -13.75 23.91
C GLU A 334 17.09 -13.28 24.83
N THR A 335 16.46 -14.23 25.50
CA THR A 335 15.29 -13.99 26.38
C THR A 335 15.66 -13.90 27.86
N GLU A 336 16.86 -14.34 28.24
CA GLU A 336 17.31 -14.41 29.64
C GLU A 336 17.74 -13.06 30.22
N SER A 337 18.15 -12.12 29.37
CA SER A 337 18.48 -10.76 29.81
C SER A 337 17.87 -9.71 28.88
N PRO A 338 17.59 -8.50 29.37
CA PRO A 338 16.90 -7.47 28.59
C PRO A 338 17.82 -6.60 27.73
N LEU A 339 19.14 -6.61 27.97
CA LEU A 339 20.11 -5.68 27.38
C LEU A 339 21.34 -6.43 26.85
N LEU A 340 21.89 -5.96 25.72
CA LEU A 340 23.26 -6.34 25.32
C LEU A 340 24.28 -6.02 26.42
N SER A 341 25.32 -6.85 26.52
CA SER A 341 26.52 -6.51 27.28
C SER A 341 27.22 -5.29 26.66
N LEU A 342 28.03 -4.57 27.45
CA LEU A 342 28.78 -3.42 26.92
C LEU A 342 29.75 -3.84 25.80
N GLU A 343 30.33 -5.04 25.90
CA GLU A 343 31.23 -5.58 24.89
C GLU A 343 30.49 -5.90 23.58
N ASP A 344 29.34 -6.59 23.68
CA ASP A 344 28.52 -6.90 22.51
C ASP A 344 27.98 -5.62 21.86
N TYR A 345 27.57 -4.64 22.65
CA TYR A 345 27.14 -3.35 22.16
C TYR A 345 28.26 -2.61 21.41
N LYS A 346 29.49 -2.62 21.94
CA LYS A 346 30.66 -2.05 21.24
C LYS A 346 30.96 -2.77 19.92
N ASN A 347 30.77 -4.08 19.86
CA ASN A 347 31.05 -4.87 18.66
C ASN A 347 29.94 -4.73 17.61
N LYS A 348 28.68 -4.97 17.97
CA LYS A 348 27.51 -4.87 17.07
C LYS A 348 27.24 -3.44 16.61
N GLY A 349 27.41 -2.47 17.49
CA GLY A 349 27.09 -1.07 17.17
C GLY A 349 27.97 -0.50 16.06
N LYS A 350 29.16 -1.05 15.76
CA LYS A 350 30.07 -0.46 14.74
C LYS A 350 29.43 -0.40 13.35
N ASN A 351 28.53 -1.35 13.07
CA ASN A 351 27.82 -1.44 11.79
C ASN A 351 26.35 -0.99 11.90
N ARG A 352 25.85 -0.72 13.11
CA ARG A 352 24.42 -0.49 13.39
C ARG A 352 24.11 0.91 13.94
N SER A 353 25.07 1.55 14.60
CA SER A 353 24.96 2.92 15.08
C SER A 353 26.01 3.77 14.38
N HIS A 354 25.59 4.51 13.36
CA HIS A 354 26.42 5.48 12.64
C HIS A 354 26.52 6.81 13.39
N VAL A 355 25.67 7.00 14.40
CA VAL A 355 25.50 8.25 15.14
C VAL A 355 26.34 8.27 16.41
N ILE A 356 26.38 7.17 17.17
CA ILE A 356 27.08 7.13 18.45
C ILE A 356 28.50 6.61 18.25
N SER A 357 29.45 7.51 18.47
CA SER A 357 30.87 7.19 18.46
C SER A 357 31.17 6.04 19.42
N CYS A 358 32.17 5.21 19.09
CA CYS A 358 32.56 4.09 19.96
C CYS A 358 32.96 4.56 21.37
N GLU A 359 33.40 5.81 21.51
CA GLU A 359 33.85 6.42 22.77
C GLU A 359 32.69 6.71 23.73
N GLU A 360 31.50 7.04 23.21
CA GLU A 360 30.33 7.42 24.01
C GLU A 360 29.44 6.24 24.36
N ARG A 361 29.63 5.09 23.71
CA ARG A 361 28.88 3.85 23.98
C ARG A 361 28.82 3.44 25.45
N PRO A 362 29.89 3.55 26.26
CA PRO A 362 29.80 3.27 27.69
C PRO A 362 28.78 4.15 28.42
N GLU A 363 28.67 5.43 28.06
CA GLU A 363 27.71 6.34 28.66
C GLU A 363 26.28 5.98 28.25
N ILE A 364 26.06 5.70 26.96
CA ILE A 364 24.74 5.28 26.45
C ILE A 364 24.31 3.93 27.04
N HIS A 365 25.23 2.99 27.22
CA HIS A 365 24.97 1.71 27.87
C HIS A 365 24.56 1.89 29.34
N ASN A 366 25.24 2.78 30.08
CA ASN A 366 24.87 3.14 31.45
C ASN A 366 23.46 3.75 31.52
N LEU A 367 23.10 4.55 30.51
CA LEU A 367 21.78 5.14 30.38
C LEU A 367 20.71 4.07 30.11
N ALA A 368 20.98 3.11 29.22
CA ALA A 368 20.12 1.95 28.98
C ALA A 368 19.92 1.12 30.26
N CYS A 369 20.99 0.86 31.01
CA CYS A 369 20.92 0.17 32.29
C CYS A 369 20.05 0.90 33.32
N TRP A 370 20.18 2.23 33.39
CA TRP A 370 19.30 3.03 34.24
C TRP A 370 17.84 2.96 33.80
N TYR A 371 17.60 3.05 32.50
CA TYR A 371 16.25 3.03 31.95
C TYR A 371 15.58 1.68 32.27
N GLN A 372 16.27 0.56 32.05
CA GLN A 372 15.77 -0.77 32.41
C GLN A 372 15.49 -0.90 33.92
N LYS A 373 16.35 -0.36 34.79
CA LYS A 373 16.12 -0.31 36.25
C LYS A 373 14.90 0.55 36.62
N THR A 374 14.62 1.57 35.82
CA THR A 374 13.44 2.44 36.01
C THR A 374 12.15 1.71 35.63
N LEU A 375 12.21 0.82 34.63
CA LEU A 375 11.10 -0.06 34.26
C LEU A 375 10.79 -1.09 35.36
N SER A 376 11.83 -1.83 35.80
CA SER A 376 11.68 -2.91 36.79
C SER A 376 11.45 -2.44 38.23
N GLN A 377 11.60 -1.13 38.52
CA GLN A 377 11.55 -0.53 39.85
C GLN A 377 12.18 -1.39 40.97
N GLU A 378 13.42 -1.83 40.78
CA GLU A 378 14.28 -2.39 41.84
C GLU A 378 14.65 -1.37 42.95
N LYS A 379 13.85 -0.34 43.20
CA LYS A 379 14.04 0.52 44.38
C LYS A 379 13.60 -0.25 45.62
N ASP A 380 14.56 -0.97 46.20
CA ASP A 380 14.61 -1.38 47.60
C ASP A 380 13.31 -2.02 48.15
N LYS A 381 13.04 -3.27 47.77
CA LYS A 381 12.23 -4.20 48.61
C LYS A 381 12.73 -4.26 50.07
N LYS A 382 13.93 -3.75 50.37
CA LYS A 382 14.52 -3.66 51.72
C LYS A 382 14.16 -2.41 52.52
N LYS A 383 13.57 -1.35 51.95
CA LYS A 383 13.23 -0.10 52.69
C LYS A 383 11.75 0.15 52.97
N THR A 384 10.82 -0.58 52.35
CA THR A 384 9.40 -0.54 52.71
C THR A 384 9.10 -1.39 53.96
N LYS A 385 9.81 -1.12 55.06
CA LYS A 385 9.34 -1.53 56.39
C LYS A 385 8.19 -0.62 56.78
N LYS A 386 6.98 -1.21 56.83
CA LYS A 386 5.85 -0.81 57.68
C LYS A 386 5.56 0.71 57.70
N LYS A 387 4.74 1.23 56.77
CA LYS A 387 3.61 2.11 57.16
C LYS A 387 2.61 2.50 56.06
N ASP A 388 2.91 2.42 54.77
CA ASP A 388 1.93 2.76 53.73
C ASP A 388 1.54 1.58 52.84
N LYS A 389 0.54 0.81 53.27
CA LYS A 389 -0.09 -0.29 52.50
C LYS A 389 -0.97 0.21 51.33
N LYS A 390 -0.98 1.50 50.98
CA LYS A 390 -2.00 2.08 50.08
C LYS A 390 -1.59 2.40 48.65
N LYS A 391 -0.32 2.27 48.25
CA LYS A 391 0.08 2.30 46.83
C LYS A 391 1.24 1.35 46.61
N ARG A 392 0.98 0.18 46.02
CA ARG A 392 2.05 -0.61 45.39
C ARG A 392 2.67 0.29 44.29
N PRO A 393 4.00 0.36 44.16
CA PRO A 393 4.61 1.03 43.02
C PRO A 393 4.19 0.31 41.74
N ILE A 394 3.78 1.07 40.73
CA ILE A 394 3.42 0.56 39.40
C ILE A 394 4.71 0.09 38.74
N GLU A 395 4.83 -1.19 38.37
CA GLU A 395 5.93 -1.70 37.55
C GLU A 395 5.70 -1.24 36.10
N TYR A 396 6.77 -0.97 35.34
CA TYR A 396 6.64 -0.59 33.94
C TYR A 396 7.31 -1.60 33.02
N TYR A 397 6.86 -1.65 31.78
CA TYR A 397 7.54 -2.35 30.69
C TYR A 397 7.49 -1.48 29.43
N ASP A 398 8.37 -1.74 28.48
CA ASP A 398 8.23 -1.20 27.12
C ASP A 398 7.92 -2.29 26.11
N GLU A 399 7.68 -1.89 24.87
CA GLU A 399 7.33 -2.79 23.77
C GLU A 399 8.38 -3.90 23.51
N ILE A 400 9.65 -3.64 23.81
CA ILE A 400 10.71 -4.63 23.58
C ILE A 400 10.73 -5.65 24.72
N ASP A 401 10.44 -5.23 25.95
CA ASP A 401 10.21 -6.16 27.06
C ASP A 401 8.97 -7.04 26.81
N LEU A 402 7.89 -6.45 26.32
CA LEU A 402 6.68 -7.17 25.90
C LEU A 402 7.00 -8.24 24.84
N THR A 403 7.74 -7.85 23.81
CA THR A 403 8.14 -8.76 22.71
C THR A 403 9.03 -9.88 23.22
N ARG A 404 9.97 -9.58 24.13
CA ARG A 404 10.88 -10.59 24.70
C ARG A 404 10.15 -11.61 25.56
N GLU A 405 9.19 -11.18 26.35
CA GLU A 405 8.34 -12.10 27.10
C GLU A 405 7.53 -13.00 26.16
N ALA A 406 6.92 -12.43 25.11
CA ALA A 406 6.23 -13.22 24.10
C ALA A 406 7.18 -14.21 23.39
N LEU A 407 8.41 -13.79 23.06
CA LEU A 407 9.44 -14.63 22.45
C LEU A 407 9.82 -15.81 23.36
N LYS A 408 9.96 -15.55 24.66
CA LYS A 408 10.22 -16.60 25.65
C LYS A 408 9.10 -17.64 25.66
N ILE A 409 7.84 -17.19 25.73
CA ILE A 409 6.66 -18.06 25.76
C ILE A 409 6.57 -18.92 24.50
N ILE A 410 6.83 -18.38 23.31
CA ILE A 410 6.76 -19.18 22.07
C ILE A 410 7.89 -20.19 21.97
N ARG A 411 9.09 -19.88 22.50
CA ARG A 411 10.23 -20.80 22.54
C ARG A 411 9.97 -21.95 23.49
N ASP A 412 9.50 -21.64 24.71
CA ASP A 412 9.16 -22.63 25.73
C ASP A 412 8.07 -23.59 25.23
N ASN A 413 7.05 -23.07 24.54
CA ASN A 413 5.95 -23.86 24.00
C ASN A 413 6.21 -24.42 22.59
N LYS A 414 7.38 -24.15 21.99
CA LYS A 414 7.72 -24.49 20.59
C LYS A 414 6.61 -24.11 19.60
N PHE A 415 6.03 -22.93 19.79
CA PHE A 415 4.85 -22.48 19.07
C PHE A 415 5.20 -22.15 17.61
N LYS A 416 4.62 -22.88 16.66
CA LYS A 416 4.73 -22.62 15.21
C LYS A 416 3.38 -22.81 14.53
N GLN A 417 2.69 -21.71 14.22
CA GLN A 417 1.31 -21.75 13.71
C GLN A 417 1.18 -21.20 12.28
N TYR A 418 2.06 -20.29 11.88
CA TYR A 418 1.85 -19.54 10.64
C TYR A 418 2.52 -20.20 9.43
N ASN A 419 1.74 -20.32 8.36
CA ASN A 419 2.18 -20.79 7.04
C ASN A 419 2.41 -19.63 6.07
N LEU A 420 1.88 -18.45 6.39
CA LEU A 420 2.11 -17.21 5.68
C LEU A 420 2.20 -16.08 6.71
N VAL A 421 3.25 -15.28 6.66
CA VAL A 421 3.37 -14.05 7.45
C VAL A 421 3.68 -12.88 6.52
N ILE A 422 2.89 -11.83 6.62
CA ILE A 422 3.08 -10.57 5.90
C ILE A 422 3.36 -9.49 6.93
N CYS A 423 4.62 -9.06 7.00
CA CYS A 423 5.06 -7.94 7.81
C CYS A 423 5.17 -6.69 6.93
N ASP A 424 4.20 -5.81 7.08
CA ASP A 424 4.14 -4.52 6.40
C ASP A 424 4.81 -3.43 7.25
N GLU A 425 5.38 -2.43 6.58
CA GLU A 425 6.22 -1.38 7.19
C GLU A 425 7.31 -1.96 8.12
N VAL A 426 8.04 -2.99 7.66
CA VAL A 426 9.05 -3.71 8.44
C VAL A 426 10.11 -2.80 9.05
N GLN A 427 10.36 -1.63 8.45
CA GLN A 427 11.28 -0.63 8.99
C GLN A 427 10.87 -0.06 10.35
N ASP A 428 9.64 -0.26 10.83
CA ASP A 428 9.24 0.16 12.19
C ASP A 428 9.53 -0.94 13.25
N PHE A 429 9.89 -2.15 12.81
CA PHE A 429 10.11 -3.30 13.69
C PHE A 429 11.57 -3.40 14.14
N ALA A 430 11.77 -3.63 15.44
CA ALA A 430 13.08 -4.00 15.96
C ALA A 430 13.43 -5.46 15.60
N GLU A 431 14.71 -5.80 15.59
CA GLU A 431 15.20 -7.13 15.19
C GLU A 431 14.57 -8.27 16.01
N ILE A 432 14.37 -8.09 17.31
CA ILE A 432 13.68 -9.08 18.17
C ILE A 432 12.19 -9.24 17.83
N GLN A 433 11.52 -8.20 17.35
CA GLN A 433 10.12 -8.29 16.89
C GLN A 433 10.06 -9.09 15.59
N ILE A 434 10.97 -8.85 14.66
CA ILE A 434 11.12 -9.67 13.45
C ILE A 434 11.43 -11.12 13.83
N ARG A 435 12.36 -11.34 14.77
CA ARG A 435 12.73 -12.67 15.27
C ARG A 435 11.52 -13.44 15.81
N LEU A 436 10.66 -12.78 16.57
CA LEU A 436 9.39 -13.34 17.04
C LEU A 436 8.56 -13.86 15.86
N LEU A 437 8.36 -13.05 14.81
CA LEU A 437 7.56 -13.44 13.64
C LEU A 437 8.13 -14.67 12.92
N VAL A 438 9.45 -14.69 12.69
CA VAL A 438 10.10 -15.81 12.01
C VAL A 438 10.02 -17.09 12.86
N GLU A 439 10.24 -17.01 14.18
CA GLU A 439 10.17 -18.19 15.06
C GLU A 439 8.75 -18.76 15.22
N MET A 440 7.71 -17.94 15.11
CA MET A 440 6.29 -18.38 15.10
C MET A 440 5.86 -19.04 13.78
N SER A 441 6.72 -18.99 12.77
CA SER A 441 6.43 -19.47 11.43
C SER A 441 6.94 -20.91 11.24
N LYS A 442 6.20 -21.70 10.45
CA LYS A 442 6.63 -23.06 10.08
C LYS A 442 7.81 -22.99 9.10
N LYS A 443 8.60 -24.06 8.99
CA LYS A 443 9.83 -24.08 8.17
C LYS A 443 9.54 -23.79 6.69
N ASP A 444 8.46 -24.37 6.16
CA ASP A 444 8.03 -24.19 4.76
C ASP A 444 6.99 -23.06 4.60
N SER A 445 7.03 -22.07 5.49
CA SER A 445 6.10 -20.94 5.44
C SER A 445 6.58 -19.86 4.46
N GLN A 446 5.64 -19.10 3.95
CA GLN A 446 5.91 -17.94 3.11
C GLN A 446 6.04 -16.71 4.01
N LEU A 447 7.18 -16.04 3.98
CA LEU A 447 7.39 -14.80 4.75
C LEU A 447 7.52 -13.63 3.79
N ILE A 448 6.78 -12.55 4.01
CA ILE A 448 6.89 -11.32 3.23
C ILE A 448 7.23 -10.18 4.18
N PHE A 449 8.35 -9.52 3.94
CA PHE A 449 8.76 -8.32 4.65
C PHE A 449 8.81 -7.16 3.67
N ALA A 450 7.94 -6.18 3.87
CA ALA A 450 7.82 -5.04 2.98
C ALA A 450 8.10 -3.73 3.75
N GLY A 451 8.89 -2.83 3.17
CA GLY A 451 9.22 -1.58 3.85
C GLY A 451 9.87 -0.48 3.00
N ASP A 452 9.97 0.71 3.59
CA ASP A 452 10.63 1.90 3.03
C ASP A 452 11.49 2.56 4.10
N LEU A 453 12.83 2.49 3.97
CA LEU A 453 13.75 3.11 4.94
C LEU A 453 13.59 4.63 5.00
N ASN A 454 13.12 5.28 3.93
CA ASN A 454 12.87 6.72 3.91
C ASN A 454 11.60 7.12 4.70
N GLN A 455 10.75 6.15 5.06
CA GLN A 455 9.58 6.35 5.93
C GLN A 455 9.84 5.91 7.38
N MET A 456 11.10 5.64 7.73
CA MET A 456 11.48 5.33 9.11
C MET A 456 11.51 6.62 9.94
N ILE A 457 10.37 6.94 10.55
CA ILE A 457 10.19 8.08 11.49
C ILE A 457 10.15 7.64 12.96
N SER A 458 10.00 6.33 13.18
CA SER A 458 10.18 5.69 14.48
C SER A 458 11.48 4.91 14.41
N PRO A 459 12.45 5.18 15.29
CA PRO A 459 13.78 4.65 15.12
C PRO A 459 13.79 3.20 15.62
N SER A 460 13.83 2.27 14.68
CA SER A 460 13.84 0.84 14.96
C SER A 460 15.24 0.22 14.92
N GLY A 461 16.21 0.93 14.33
CA GLY A 461 17.50 0.37 13.94
C GLY A 461 17.38 -0.70 12.84
N PHE A 462 16.26 -0.75 12.10
CA PHE A 462 16.01 -1.76 11.08
C PHE A 462 17.01 -1.66 9.92
N ARG A 463 17.48 -2.83 9.48
CA ARG A 463 18.36 -2.99 8.33
C ARG A 463 18.04 -4.27 7.59
N TRP A 464 18.01 -4.20 6.25
CA TRP A 464 17.76 -5.36 5.40
C TRP A 464 18.82 -6.45 5.58
N GLU A 465 20.08 -6.08 5.83
CA GLU A 465 21.15 -7.04 6.07
C GLU A 465 20.89 -7.88 7.34
N ASP A 466 20.42 -7.23 8.41
CA ASP A 466 20.15 -7.88 9.68
C ASP A 466 18.96 -8.85 9.57
N LEU A 467 17.91 -8.46 8.83
CA LEU A 467 16.80 -9.35 8.49
C LEU A 467 17.26 -10.56 7.68
N THR A 468 18.10 -10.35 6.66
CA THR A 468 18.61 -11.43 5.79
C THR A 468 19.44 -12.44 6.59
N VAL A 469 20.32 -11.95 7.46
CA VAL A 469 21.12 -12.79 8.36
C VAL A 469 20.23 -13.57 9.33
N ASN A 470 19.17 -12.94 9.86
CA ASN A 470 18.25 -13.59 10.77
C ASN A 470 17.47 -14.73 10.09
N LEU A 471 16.97 -14.51 8.88
CA LEU A 471 16.30 -15.53 8.06
C LEU A 471 17.24 -16.70 7.75
N TYR A 472 18.46 -16.40 7.30
CA TYR A 472 19.49 -17.41 7.02
C TYR A 472 19.82 -18.27 8.26
N ASN A 473 20.00 -17.64 9.42
CA ASN A 473 20.29 -18.34 10.69
C ASN A 473 19.14 -19.23 11.18
N LEU A 474 17.93 -19.06 10.62
CA LEU A 474 16.74 -19.85 10.94
C LEU A 474 16.36 -20.82 9.81
N ASP A 475 17.27 -21.06 8.86
CA ASP A 475 17.09 -21.93 7.69
C ASP A 475 15.92 -21.52 6.78
N PHE A 476 15.63 -20.22 6.66
CA PHE A 476 14.69 -19.71 5.67
C PHE A 476 15.43 -19.31 4.40
N GLU A 477 15.06 -19.93 3.28
CA GLU A 477 15.46 -19.45 1.96
C GLU A 477 14.76 -18.13 1.67
N CYS A 478 15.52 -17.18 1.13
CA CYS A 478 15.08 -15.82 0.92
C CYS A 478 15.59 -15.32 -0.43
N GLU A 479 14.68 -14.74 -1.22
CA GLU A 479 15.08 -14.06 -2.44
C GLU A 479 15.94 -12.82 -2.15
N LYS A 480 16.62 -12.33 -3.20
CA LYS A 480 17.26 -11.03 -3.16
C LYS A 480 16.20 -9.94 -2.93
N LEU A 481 16.63 -8.84 -2.29
CA LEU A 481 15.79 -7.68 -2.07
C LEU A 481 15.21 -7.14 -3.39
N ASN A 482 13.88 -7.16 -3.50
CA ASN A 482 13.15 -6.70 -4.67
C ASN A 482 12.82 -5.21 -4.50
N ASN A 483 13.43 -4.35 -5.33
CA ASN A 483 13.19 -2.91 -5.32
C ASN A 483 12.05 -2.55 -6.28
N LEU A 484 10.95 -2.04 -5.74
CA LEU A 484 9.84 -1.46 -6.49
C LEU A 484 10.14 0.02 -6.76
N THR A 485 10.22 0.38 -8.04
CA THR A 485 10.66 1.72 -8.47
C THR A 485 9.51 2.63 -8.88
N LEU A 486 8.36 2.05 -9.24
CA LEU A 486 7.23 2.80 -9.76
C LEU A 486 6.27 3.20 -8.62
N ASN A 487 6.20 4.51 -8.34
CA ASN A 487 5.24 5.06 -7.39
C ASN A 487 3.89 5.29 -8.09
N PHE A 488 2.89 4.56 -7.61
CA PHE A 488 1.50 4.59 -8.02
C PHE A 488 0.60 4.94 -6.85
N ARG A 489 0.96 5.97 -6.07
CA ARG A 489 0.06 6.54 -5.03
C ARG A 489 -0.15 8.03 -5.22
N ASN A 490 0.87 8.71 -5.70
CA ASN A 490 0.89 10.15 -5.86
C ASN A 490 0.88 10.52 -7.35
N ILE A 491 0.26 11.64 -7.70
CA ILE A 491 0.45 12.24 -9.03
C ILE A 491 1.94 12.49 -9.28
N LYS A 492 2.34 12.51 -10.56
CA LYS A 492 3.76 12.56 -10.95
C LYS A 492 4.50 13.77 -10.39
N SER A 493 3.86 14.94 -10.31
CA SER A 493 4.47 16.13 -9.68
C SER A 493 4.87 15.90 -8.22
N LEU A 494 4.01 15.25 -7.43
CA LEU A 494 4.27 14.93 -6.02
C LEU A 494 5.30 13.82 -5.87
N ALA A 495 5.21 12.75 -6.67
CA ALA A 495 6.22 11.69 -6.66
C ALA A 495 7.62 12.25 -7.00
N ASN A 496 7.70 13.16 -7.98
CA ASN A 496 8.94 13.83 -8.32
C ASN A 496 9.43 14.77 -7.21
N LEU A 497 8.54 15.53 -6.55
CA LEU A 497 8.90 16.34 -5.40
C LEU A 497 9.51 15.48 -4.27
N SER A 498 8.87 14.38 -3.91
CA SER A 498 9.36 13.44 -2.89
C SER A 498 10.73 12.87 -3.26
N HIS A 499 10.93 12.50 -4.53
CA HIS A 499 12.21 12.00 -5.01
C HIS A 499 13.33 13.07 -4.96
N GLN A 500 13.02 14.31 -5.36
CA GLN A 500 13.97 15.41 -5.28
C GLN A 500 14.30 15.81 -3.84
N LEU A 501 13.35 15.64 -2.91
CA LEU A 501 13.62 15.81 -1.49
C LEU A 501 14.65 14.79 -0.98
N LEU A 502 14.59 13.54 -1.45
CA LEU A 502 15.61 12.55 -1.09
C LEU A 502 16.97 12.89 -1.68
N LYS A 503 17.04 13.39 -2.92
CA LYS A 503 18.31 13.91 -3.49
C LYS A 503 18.87 15.09 -2.69
N LEU A 504 17.99 15.98 -2.24
CA LEU A 504 18.37 17.07 -1.36
C LEU A 504 18.91 16.53 -0.02
N ARG A 505 18.28 15.51 0.55
CA ARG A 505 18.76 14.82 1.75
C ARG A 505 20.15 14.25 1.53
N ASP A 506 20.36 13.49 0.46
CA ASP A 506 21.64 12.83 0.18
C ASP A 506 22.76 13.89 0.05
N ARG A 507 22.51 15.01 -0.64
CA ARG A 507 23.44 16.14 -0.67
C ARG A 507 23.66 16.78 0.70
N PHE A 508 22.60 16.90 1.51
CA PHE A 508 22.69 17.54 2.82
C PHE A 508 23.36 16.66 3.88
N LEU A 509 23.34 15.36 3.72
CA LEU A 509 23.96 14.38 4.62
C LEU A 509 25.27 13.80 4.08
N ASP A 510 25.70 14.26 2.90
CA ASP A 510 26.90 13.77 2.19
C ASP A 510 26.84 12.25 1.92
N GLU A 511 25.63 11.73 1.67
CA GLU A 511 25.35 10.34 1.30
C GLU A 511 25.50 10.13 -0.22
N ARG A 512 25.74 8.89 -0.66
CA ARG A 512 25.88 8.59 -2.09
C ARG A 512 24.50 8.58 -2.75
N ASP A 513 24.34 9.36 -3.82
CA ASP A 513 23.15 9.34 -4.67
C ASP A 513 22.98 7.94 -5.28
N THR A 514 22.00 7.21 -4.80
CA THR A 514 21.64 5.86 -5.29
C THR A 514 20.30 5.86 -6.03
N LEU A 515 19.68 7.04 -6.19
CA LEU A 515 18.30 7.16 -6.62
C LEU A 515 18.23 7.42 -8.13
N ALA A 516 17.64 6.47 -8.86
CA ALA A 516 17.39 6.61 -10.30
C ALA A 516 16.42 7.77 -10.59
N THR A 517 16.80 8.66 -11.51
CA THR A 517 15.96 9.81 -11.89
C THR A 517 14.65 9.34 -12.53
N ILE A 518 13.51 9.82 -12.04
CA ILE A 518 12.20 9.55 -12.64
C ILE A 518 12.09 10.34 -13.95
N GLU A 519 12.08 9.65 -15.10
CA GLU A 519 11.99 10.29 -16.42
C GLU A 519 10.54 10.67 -16.84
N GLY A 520 10.45 11.69 -17.71
CA GLY A 520 9.23 12.10 -18.43
C GLY A 520 8.58 13.40 -17.94
N ARG A 521 7.67 13.97 -18.75
CA ARG A 521 6.97 15.24 -18.44
C ARG A 521 6.20 15.15 -17.12
N ASN A 522 6.22 16.22 -16.32
CA ASN A 522 5.39 16.35 -15.13
C ASN A 522 3.92 16.40 -15.53
N SER A 523 3.10 15.55 -14.92
CA SER A 523 1.63 15.59 -14.99
C SER A 523 1.08 15.91 -13.60
N GLY A 524 -0.03 16.67 -13.58
CA GLY A 524 -0.68 17.15 -12.36
C GLY A 524 -0.16 18.49 -11.82
N GLU A 525 -0.79 18.99 -10.77
CA GLU A 525 -0.45 20.31 -10.21
C GLU A 525 0.83 20.29 -9.36
N LEU A 526 1.62 21.35 -9.45
CA LEU A 526 2.76 21.56 -8.56
C LEU A 526 2.29 21.89 -7.14
N THR A 527 3.15 21.57 -6.17
CA THR A 527 2.91 21.85 -4.75
C THR A 527 2.75 23.36 -4.51
N GLY A 528 1.65 23.74 -3.87
CA GLY A 528 1.34 25.15 -3.61
C GLY A 528 2.00 25.65 -2.32
N LEU A 529 2.83 26.69 -2.42
CA LEU A 529 3.41 27.41 -1.29
C LEU A 529 2.50 28.58 -0.93
N ILE A 530 2.05 28.62 0.32
CA ILE A 530 1.11 29.61 0.83
C ILE A 530 1.81 30.38 1.95
N LYS A 531 2.17 31.64 1.67
CA LYS A 531 2.81 32.54 2.63
C LYS A 531 1.77 33.36 3.38
N HIS A 532 1.22 32.82 4.45
CA HIS A 532 0.22 33.53 5.25
C HIS A 532 0.34 33.25 6.74
N PRO A 533 0.04 34.25 7.59
CA PRO A 533 -0.03 34.01 9.02
C PRO A 533 -1.18 33.04 9.32
N PHE A 534 -0.98 32.25 10.37
CA PHE A 534 -1.93 31.29 10.92
C PHE A 534 -3.39 31.77 10.93
N SER A 535 -3.64 32.99 11.38
CA SER A 535 -5.00 33.56 11.52
C SER A 535 -5.76 33.72 10.20
N LYS A 536 -5.07 33.73 9.05
CA LYS A 536 -5.69 33.73 7.72
C LYS A 536 -5.92 32.32 7.20
N ILE A 537 -4.99 31.41 7.47
CA ILE A 537 -5.15 29.97 7.19
C ILE A 537 -6.36 29.44 7.98
N SER A 538 -6.55 29.93 9.21
CA SER A 538 -7.60 29.48 10.12
C SER A 538 -9.02 29.73 9.63
N ASN A 539 -9.26 30.80 8.86
CA ASN A 539 -10.60 31.11 8.36
C ASN A 539 -11.02 30.24 7.17
N ILE A 540 -10.06 29.63 6.47
CA ILE A 540 -10.32 28.90 5.20
C ILE A 540 -10.34 27.39 5.43
N LEU A 541 -9.49 26.92 6.35
CA LEU A 541 -9.49 25.53 6.82
C LEU A 541 -10.57 25.25 7.89
N GLN A 542 -11.52 26.17 8.13
CA GLN A 542 -12.70 25.89 8.96
C GLN A 542 -13.63 24.83 8.33
N GLU A 543 -13.69 24.77 6.99
CA GLU A 543 -14.46 23.75 6.26
C GLU A 543 -13.54 22.69 5.62
N ILE A 544 -12.84 21.90 6.43
CA ILE A 544 -12.08 20.75 5.92
C ILE A 544 -13.02 19.73 5.28
N LYS A 545 -12.68 19.24 4.10
CA LYS A 545 -13.44 18.24 3.33
C LYS A 545 -13.01 16.81 3.69
N ALA A 546 -13.80 15.81 3.32
CA ALA A 546 -13.57 14.41 3.67
C ALA A 546 -12.28 13.82 3.06
N GLY A 547 -11.82 14.33 1.92
CA GLY A 547 -10.56 13.92 1.30
C GLY A 547 -9.33 14.69 1.80
N GLU A 548 -9.50 15.59 2.76
CA GLU A 548 -8.45 16.51 3.22
C GLU A 548 -7.90 16.11 4.60
N GLY A 549 -6.58 16.29 4.76
CA GLY A 549 -5.87 16.12 6.02
C GLY A 549 -4.96 17.33 6.30
N ILE A 550 -4.98 17.81 7.55
CA ILE A 550 -4.01 18.79 8.03
C ILE A 550 -2.92 18.03 8.80
N ILE A 551 -1.67 18.24 8.41
CA ILE A 551 -0.51 17.63 9.06
C ILE A 551 0.30 18.74 9.73
N VAL A 552 0.63 18.51 10.99
CA VAL A 552 1.52 19.36 11.80
C VAL A 552 2.67 18.54 12.34
N LYS A 553 3.70 19.21 12.83
CA LYS A 553 4.88 18.53 13.36
C LYS A 553 4.70 18.10 14.82
N THR A 554 4.10 18.95 15.66
CA THR A 554 4.03 18.70 17.11
C THR A 554 2.61 18.51 17.63
N GLU A 555 2.49 17.77 18.73
CA GLU A 555 1.24 17.62 19.48
C GLU A 555 0.73 18.94 20.07
N GLU A 556 1.63 19.90 20.38
CA GLU A 556 1.23 21.24 20.82
C GLU A 556 0.54 22.00 19.69
N GLN A 557 1.17 22.08 18.51
CA GLN A 557 0.56 22.71 17.32
C GLN A 557 -0.78 22.06 16.98
N LYS A 558 -0.86 20.73 17.05
CA LYS A 558 -2.11 20.00 16.81
C LYS A 558 -3.21 20.44 17.78
N LYS A 559 -2.93 20.56 19.08
CA LYS A 559 -3.92 20.99 20.07
C LYS A 559 -4.38 22.42 19.82
N GLU A 560 -3.45 23.32 19.48
CA GLU A 560 -3.77 24.70 19.11
C GLU A 560 -4.68 24.74 17.88
N LEU A 561 -4.36 23.96 16.84
CA LEU A 561 -5.18 23.85 15.63
C LEU A 561 -6.55 23.24 15.92
N GLN A 562 -6.62 22.18 16.72
CA GLN A 562 -7.89 21.53 17.06
C GLN A 562 -8.82 22.47 17.81
N ALA A 563 -8.26 23.30 18.71
CA ALA A 563 -9.02 24.35 19.40
C ALA A 563 -9.51 25.44 18.44
N ALA A 564 -8.72 25.82 17.44
CA ALA A 564 -9.08 26.87 16.48
C ALA A 564 -10.08 26.40 15.40
N PHE A 565 -9.95 25.16 14.91
CA PHE A 565 -10.71 24.63 13.79
C PHE A 565 -11.92 23.78 14.17
N ASN A 566 -11.98 23.30 15.43
CA ASN A 566 -12.96 22.30 15.86
C ASN A 566 -13.02 21.07 14.92
N SER A 567 -11.86 20.65 14.41
CA SER A 567 -11.73 19.53 13.48
C SER A 567 -10.87 18.43 14.08
N LYS A 568 -11.25 17.17 13.83
CA LYS A 568 -10.46 15.99 14.20
C LYS A 568 -9.53 15.51 13.07
N ARG A 569 -9.49 16.22 11.95
CA ARG A 569 -8.65 15.90 10.78
C ARG A 569 -7.29 16.61 10.81
N ILE A 570 -6.77 16.79 12.02
CA ILE A 570 -5.46 17.38 12.27
C ILE A 570 -4.64 16.32 12.95
N PHE A 571 -3.52 15.98 12.31
CA PHE A 571 -2.68 14.84 12.65
C PHE A 571 -1.25 15.33 12.84
N THR A 572 -0.50 14.69 13.74
CA THR A 572 0.96 14.78 13.63
C THR A 572 1.44 13.95 12.45
N VAL A 573 2.72 14.11 12.07
CA VAL A 573 3.32 13.29 11.00
C VAL A 573 3.25 11.79 11.34
N GLU A 574 3.45 11.43 12.60
CA GLU A 574 3.38 10.06 13.12
C GLU A 574 1.98 9.47 12.99
N GLU A 575 0.94 10.24 13.34
CA GLU A 575 -0.46 9.81 13.23
C GLU A 575 -0.93 9.72 11.78
N ALA A 576 -0.43 10.60 10.92
CA ALA A 576 -0.74 10.58 9.50
C ALA A 576 -0.05 9.42 8.77
N LYS A 577 0.99 8.80 9.34
CA LYS A 577 1.66 7.65 8.74
C LYS A 577 0.70 6.47 8.62
N GLY A 578 0.64 5.89 7.43
CA GLY A 578 -0.34 4.85 7.07
C GLY A 578 -1.71 5.40 6.61
N LEU A 579 -2.00 6.68 6.82
CA LEU A 579 -3.17 7.34 6.22
C LEU A 579 -2.84 7.88 4.83
N GLU A 580 -3.88 8.12 4.03
CA GLU A 580 -3.79 8.79 2.73
C GLU A 580 -4.92 9.81 2.57
N PHE A 581 -4.60 10.95 1.99
CA PHE A 581 -5.56 12.02 1.72
C PHE A 581 -5.48 12.42 0.25
N ASP A 582 -6.60 12.82 -0.37
CA ASP A 582 -6.56 13.44 -1.71
C ASP A 582 -5.74 14.72 -1.67
N THR A 583 -5.94 15.51 -0.61
CA THR A 583 -5.30 16.81 -0.40
C THR A 583 -4.70 16.89 1.01
N VAL A 584 -3.45 17.35 1.12
CA VAL A 584 -2.76 17.59 2.41
C VAL A 584 -2.39 19.05 2.55
N PHE A 585 -2.63 19.59 3.75
CA PHE A 585 -2.11 20.88 4.20
C PHE A 585 -1.02 20.65 5.25
N LEU A 586 0.23 20.96 4.92
CA LEU A 586 1.35 20.90 5.86
C LEU A 586 1.59 22.29 6.46
N ILE A 587 1.45 22.40 7.79
CA ILE A 587 1.49 23.70 8.47
C ILE A 587 2.83 23.90 9.19
N ASP A 588 3.51 25.01 8.91
CA ASP A 588 4.66 25.55 9.65
C ASP A 588 5.73 24.49 10.03
N PHE A 589 6.02 23.56 9.10
CA PHE A 589 6.87 22.39 9.35
C PHE A 589 8.27 22.75 9.87
N PHE A 590 8.89 23.81 9.31
CA PHE A 590 10.28 24.16 9.59
C PHE A 590 10.48 24.98 10.88
N VAL A 591 9.40 25.41 11.56
CA VAL A 591 9.49 26.34 12.71
C VAL A 591 10.26 25.75 13.90
N GLU A 592 9.96 24.52 14.30
CA GLU A 592 10.52 23.92 15.52
C GLU A 592 12.05 23.67 15.45
N LYS A 593 12.56 23.34 14.26
CA LYS A 593 13.97 23.02 14.02
C LYS A 593 14.62 23.98 13.02
N GLN A 594 14.14 25.23 12.95
CA GLN A 594 14.59 26.21 11.97
C GLN A 594 16.12 26.40 11.98
N ASN A 595 16.73 26.49 13.16
CA ASN A 595 18.17 26.65 13.29
C ASN A 595 18.97 25.49 12.65
N LEU A 596 18.44 24.26 12.68
CA LEU A 596 19.09 23.09 12.09
C LEU A 596 19.12 23.22 10.56
N TRP A 597 17.98 23.59 9.97
CA TRP A 597 17.86 23.86 8.54
C TRP A 597 18.72 25.05 8.10
N ASP A 598 18.63 26.18 8.82
CA ASP A 598 19.41 27.40 8.54
C ASP A 598 20.92 27.16 8.58
N LYS A 599 21.40 26.31 9.49
CA LYS A 599 22.81 25.94 9.56
C LYS A 599 23.25 25.21 8.31
N LYS A 600 22.49 24.22 7.82
CA LYS A 600 22.91 23.46 6.64
C LYS A 600 22.72 24.25 5.34
N LEU A 601 21.72 25.13 5.28
CA LEU A 601 21.52 26.05 4.17
C LEU A 601 22.65 27.09 4.06
N ASN A 602 23.28 27.45 5.18
CA ASN A 602 24.37 28.41 5.20
C ASN A 602 25.73 27.72 4.99
N PRO A 603 26.43 27.95 3.85
CA PRO A 603 27.69 27.27 3.55
C PRO A 603 28.83 27.59 4.53
N LYS A 604 28.68 28.62 5.39
CA LYS A 604 29.67 28.99 6.42
C LYS A 604 29.46 28.25 7.74
N ARG A 605 28.37 27.51 7.91
CA ARG A 605 28.05 26.79 9.15
C ARG A 605 28.13 25.29 8.89
N GLN A 606 28.69 24.56 9.85
CA GLN A 606 28.72 23.10 9.83
C GLN A 606 27.80 22.56 10.91
N LEU A 607 27.15 21.43 10.60
CA LEU A 607 26.39 20.66 11.58
C LEU A 607 27.36 19.95 12.52
N LYS A 608 26.97 19.85 13.79
CA LYS A 608 27.65 18.96 14.73
C LYS A 608 27.32 17.51 14.41
N GLU A 609 28.16 16.56 14.83
CA GLU A 609 27.90 15.11 14.67
C GLU A 609 26.54 14.70 15.24
N THR A 610 26.14 15.28 16.39
CA THR A 610 24.83 15.03 17.02
C THR A 610 23.64 15.62 16.25
N GLU A 611 23.88 16.60 15.36
CA GLU A 611 22.83 17.31 14.61
C GLU A 611 22.57 16.67 13.24
N ILE A 612 23.52 15.92 12.68
CA ILE A 612 23.38 15.22 11.40
C ILE A 612 22.19 14.26 11.38
N PRO A 613 22.03 13.35 12.37
CA PRO A 613 20.90 12.45 12.36
C PRO A 613 19.59 13.14 12.77
N GLU A 614 19.64 14.33 13.40
CA GLU A 614 18.43 15.12 13.64
C GLU A 614 17.90 15.60 12.29
N LEU A 615 18.81 16.07 11.43
CA LEU A 615 18.46 16.52 10.11
C LEU A 615 17.96 15.36 9.25
N ALA A 616 18.56 14.17 9.36
CA ALA A 616 18.07 12.97 8.70
C ALA A 616 16.62 12.64 9.09
N LEU A 617 16.29 12.72 10.39
CA LEU A 617 14.92 12.56 10.86
C LEU A 617 13.98 13.63 10.31
N GLU A 618 14.41 14.90 10.28
CA GLU A 618 13.61 15.99 9.71
C GLU A 618 13.27 15.74 8.22
N PHE A 619 14.22 15.23 7.44
CA PHE A 619 13.98 14.82 6.06
C PHE A 619 12.98 13.67 5.96
N ASN A 620 13.09 12.64 6.81
CA ASN A 620 12.16 11.53 6.83
C ASN A 620 10.74 11.98 7.22
N LEU A 621 10.60 12.85 8.22
CA LEU A 621 9.32 13.44 8.62
C LEU A 621 8.67 14.23 7.48
N LEU A 622 9.47 15.06 6.78
CA LEU A 622 8.97 15.83 5.65
C LEU A 622 8.57 14.92 4.48
N TYR A 623 9.37 13.90 4.18
CA TYR A 623 9.07 12.92 3.16
C TYR A 623 7.78 12.14 3.47
N VAL A 624 7.60 11.69 4.71
CA VAL A 624 6.35 11.02 5.14
C VAL A 624 5.17 11.97 4.97
N ALA A 625 5.26 13.22 5.43
CA ALA A 625 4.20 14.22 5.33
C ALA A 625 3.78 14.48 3.87
N ILE A 626 4.76 14.68 2.96
CA ILE A 626 4.51 14.91 1.53
C ILE A 626 3.82 13.69 0.90
N THR A 627 4.31 12.49 1.18
CA THR A 627 3.78 11.25 0.58
C THR A 627 2.37 10.87 1.04
N ARG A 628 1.83 11.55 2.07
CA ARG A 628 0.42 11.36 2.49
C ARG A 628 -0.59 11.94 1.48
N ALA A 629 -0.16 12.87 0.62
CA ALA A 629 -1.01 13.54 -0.37
C ALA A 629 -1.09 12.78 -1.69
N ARG A 630 -2.26 12.30 -2.12
CA ARG A 630 -2.42 11.61 -3.42
C ARG A 630 -2.39 12.57 -4.60
N ARG A 631 -3.04 13.74 -4.49
CA ARG A 631 -3.20 14.69 -5.60
C ARG A 631 -2.69 16.08 -5.29
N LEU A 632 -3.11 16.70 -4.20
CA LEU A 632 -2.75 18.10 -3.90
C LEU A 632 -1.97 18.21 -2.59
N LEU A 633 -0.88 18.97 -2.63
CA LEU A 633 -0.11 19.34 -1.46
C LEU A 633 -0.01 20.86 -1.36
N TYR A 634 -0.38 21.39 -0.20
CA TYR A 634 -0.21 22.80 0.14
C TYR A 634 0.68 22.94 1.36
N ILE A 635 1.78 23.68 1.20
CA ILE A 635 2.69 24.04 2.27
C ILE A 635 2.30 25.42 2.77
N CYS A 636 1.79 25.49 3.99
CA CYS A 636 1.33 26.73 4.60
C CYS A 636 2.34 27.16 5.66
N GLU A 637 3.09 28.23 5.38
CA GLU A 637 4.09 28.76 6.31
C GLU A 637 3.87 30.24 6.55
N THR A 638 4.07 30.66 7.79
CA THR A 638 4.09 32.08 8.16
C THR A 638 5.22 32.81 7.43
N SER A 639 6.37 32.16 7.30
CA SER A 639 7.48 32.56 6.44
C SER A 639 7.96 31.36 5.66
N LEU A 640 7.95 31.43 4.33
CA LEU A 640 8.41 30.34 3.48
C LEU A 640 9.87 30.01 3.76
N SER A 641 10.15 28.73 3.96
CA SER A 641 11.50 28.21 4.18
C SER A 641 12.37 28.34 2.92
N GLU A 642 13.65 28.72 3.09
CA GLU A 642 14.65 28.74 2.01
C GLU A 642 14.96 27.34 1.46
N VAL A 643 14.55 26.28 2.16
CA VAL A 643 14.63 24.90 1.69
C VAL A 643 13.89 24.73 0.35
N TRP A 644 12.75 25.39 0.17
CA TRP A 644 11.98 25.29 -1.08
C TRP A 644 12.66 25.97 -2.28
N GLN A 645 13.67 26.80 -2.04
CA GLN A 645 14.45 27.48 -3.08
C GLN A 645 15.66 26.64 -3.55
N GLN A 646 15.91 25.49 -2.93
CA GLN A 646 16.98 24.60 -3.34
C GLN A 646 16.78 24.10 -4.78
N PRO A 647 17.86 23.90 -5.56
CA PRO A 647 17.77 23.58 -6.99
C PRO A 647 16.97 22.30 -7.27
N GLU A 648 17.01 21.33 -6.35
CA GLU A 648 16.26 20.08 -6.43
C GLU A 648 14.74 20.31 -6.32
N LEU A 649 14.30 21.25 -5.48
CA LEU A 649 12.88 21.43 -5.12
C LEU A 649 12.18 22.56 -5.89
N SER A 650 12.91 23.61 -6.26
CA SER A 650 12.36 24.86 -6.82
C SER A 650 11.47 24.65 -8.06
N ASN A 651 11.74 23.64 -8.89
CA ASN A 651 10.94 23.32 -10.08
C ASN A 651 9.63 22.56 -9.79
N PHE A 652 9.41 22.14 -8.54
CA PHE A 652 8.29 21.30 -8.12
C PHE A 652 7.33 22.00 -7.17
N VAL A 653 7.60 23.27 -6.87
CA VAL A 653 6.80 24.13 -6.00
C VAL A 653 6.39 25.39 -6.76
N LYS A 654 5.23 25.95 -6.41
CA LYS A 654 4.74 27.22 -6.95
C LYS A 654 4.11 28.04 -5.83
N GLU A 655 4.31 29.35 -5.82
CA GLU A 655 3.49 30.21 -4.96
C GLU A 655 2.02 30.08 -5.38
N SER A 656 1.13 29.94 -4.41
CA SER A 656 -0.31 29.78 -4.64
C SER A 656 -1.08 30.66 -3.69
N ASP A 657 -2.18 31.24 -4.18
CA ASP A 657 -3.13 31.97 -3.36
C ASP A 657 -4.27 31.05 -2.91
N PHE A 658 -5.05 31.52 -1.94
CA PHE A 658 -6.18 30.78 -1.43
C PHE A 658 -7.35 30.65 -2.42
N ALA A 659 -7.45 31.50 -3.43
CA ALA A 659 -8.49 31.40 -4.44
C ALA A 659 -8.26 30.18 -5.34
N GLN A 660 -7.01 29.97 -5.76
CA GLN A 660 -6.56 28.79 -6.49
C GLN A 660 -6.72 27.51 -5.66
N VAL A 661 -6.38 27.56 -4.36
CA VAL A 661 -6.61 26.45 -3.43
C VAL A 661 -8.08 26.03 -3.45
N ASN A 662 -9.02 26.98 -3.28
CA ASN A 662 -10.45 26.65 -3.25
C ASN A 662 -11.00 26.13 -4.59
N LEU A 663 -10.45 26.57 -5.73
CA LEU A 663 -10.85 26.04 -7.05
C LEU A 663 -10.47 24.58 -7.25
N ASN A 664 -9.38 24.13 -6.61
CA ASN A 664 -8.83 22.79 -6.82
C ASN A 664 -9.37 21.75 -5.82
N ARG A 665 -10.10 22.21 -4.80
CA ARG A 665 -10.76 21.40 -3.77
C ARG A 665 -12.02 20.75 -4.33
N LYS A 666 -12.19 19.45 -4.07
CA LYS A 666 -13.43 18.72 -4.37
C LYS A 666 -14.39 18.81 -3.17
N ASN A 667 -15.68 18.98 -3.44
CA ASN A 667 -16.70 18.87 -2.40
C ASN A 667 -16.84 17.42 -1.96
N SER A 668 -17.23 17.23 -0.69
CA SER A 668 -17.39 15.89 -0.13
C SER A 668 -18.83 15.43 -0.08
N THR A 669 -19.03 14.16 -0.38
CA THR A 669 -20.30 13.45 -0.21
C THR A 669 -20.44 12.93 1.23
N PRO A 670 -21.68 12.71 1.71
CA PRO A 670 -21.92 12.07 3.01
C PRO A 670 -21.27 10.68 3.13
N GLU A 671 -21.23 9.92 2.03
CA GLU A 671 -20.61 8.60 1.95
C GLU A 671 -19.09 8.67 2.17
N GLU A 672 -18.40 9.61 1.52
CA GLU A 672 -16.96 9.85 1.73
C GLU A 672 -16.65 10.23 3.18
N TRP A 673 -17.51 11.04 3.81
CA TRP A 673 -17.38 11.38 5.23
C TRP A 673 -17.53 10.15 6.13
N LYS A 674 -18.44 9.24 5.79
CA LYS A 674 -18.66 8.00 6.55
C LYS A 674 -17.47 7.05 6.42
N GLU A 675 -16.99 6.82 5.20
CA GLU A 675 -15.82 5.95 4.96
C GLU A 675 -14.59 6.47 5.69
N GLN A 676 -14.28 7.75 5.50
CA GLN A 676 -13.11 8.37 6.12
C GLN A 676 -13.25 8.53 7.64
N GLY A 677 -14.46 8.76 8.15
CA GLY A 677 -14.72 8.82 9.59
C GLY A 677 -14.40 7.51 10.30
N ILE A 678 -14.62 6.37 9.66
CA ILE A 678 -14.26 5.04 10.20
C ILE A 678 -12.74 4.86 10.21
N VAL A 679 -12.02 5.42 9.22
CA VAL A 679 -10.55 5.35 9.13
C VAL A 679 -9.89 6.24 10.19
N VAL A 680 -10.36 7.48 10.34
CA VAL A 680 -9.75 8.49 11.21
C VAL A 680 -10.14 8.32 12.69
N LEU A 681 -11.32 7.76 12.98
CA LEU A 681 -11.85 7.62 14.34
C LEU A 681 -12.32 6.19 14.65
N PRO A 682 -11.40 5.20 14.67
CA PRO A 682 -11.77 3.79 14.79
C PRO A 682 -12.54 3.47 16.08
N ASN A 683 -12.30 4.22 17.16
CA ASN A 683 -12.94 4.04 18.48
C ASN A 683 -14.39 4.56 18.59
N LEU A 684 -14.97 5.18 17.56
CA LEU A 684 -16.38 5.62 17.58
C LEU A 684 -17.36 4.51 17.18
N SER A 685 -16.90 3.44 16.54
CA SER A 685 -17.74 2.30 16.13
C SER A 685 -18.41 1.59 17.33
N CYS A 686 -17.82 1.64 18.52
CA CYS A 686 -18.41 1.10 19.76
C CYS A 686 -19.46 2.02 20.41
N LYS A 687 -19.62 3.28 19.99
CA LYS A 687 -20.58 4.22 20.62
C LYS A 687 -21.79 4.57 19.75
N LEU A 688 -21.82 4.18 18.48
CA LEU A 688 -22.96 4.40 17.58
C LEU A 688 -24.07 3.31 17.70
N LYS A 689 -24.00 2.44 18.72
CA LYS A 689 -25.06 1.46 19.08
C LYS A 689 -25.91 1.89 20.29
N LYS A 690 -26.02 3.19 20.59
CA LYS A 690 -26.99 3.70 21.58
C LYS A 690 -27.75 4.90 21.06
#